data_AF-A0AAV0CLX1-F1
#
_entry.id   AF-A0AAV0CLX1-F1
#
_cell.length_a   1.000
_cell.length_b   1.000
_cell.length_c   1.000
_cell.angle_alpha   90.00
_cell.angle_beta   90.00
_cell.angle_gamma   90.00
#
_symmetry.space_group_name_H-M   'P 1'
#
loop_
_entity.id
_entity.type
_entity.pdbx_description
1 polymer ?
#
loop_
_entity_poly.entity_id
_entity_poly.type
_entity_poly.pdbx_seq_one_letter_code
_entity_poly.pdbx_strand_id
1 'polypeptide(L)'
;MRNCHELPIFTLPLAFLILSFVLRLFHPFLFLQYPESDQNQTLLHSTSKEQFEAEPTESFCHNHDLVQEQNSSPRNYIVRFTKYLKSEFHQTYLQNNVKLKGWKWIERKNPASRFPTDFALVAIEESMIEVLIKKFTNLKCVKDVSLDLSYQRGVLGKKNVRVGGFFDGKKRPGKIFTAMSFSEGERNVVSNSSNIDISWKRELLMQKSQVTSLFSAEALWSKGYTGAKVKMAIFDTGIRADHPHFRNIKERTNWTNEDTLNDNLGHGTFVAGVIAGQDSECLGFAPDTEIYAFRVFTDTQVSYTSWFLDAFNYAIATDMDVLNLSIGGPDYMDLPFVEKVWEITANNIIMVSAIGNDGPLYGTLNNPADQSDVIGVGGIDYNDHIASFSSRGMSTWEIPHGYGHMKPDIVAYGREIMGSKISTGCKSLSGTSVASPVVAGIVCLLVSVIPEGKRKDLLNPASVKQALVEGAAKLLGPNMYEQGAGRVNLLESFEILKNYQPRASIFPSVLDYRDCPYSWPFCSQPLYAGAMPVIFNATILNGMGVVGYVEGLPTWNPSDDMGNLLDIHFTYSGVIWPWTGYLALHMQIKEEAATFSGDIEGNITVQIFSPPAKGEKTRRSSTCILQLKLKVIPTPPREARILWDQFHSIKYPPGYIPRDSLDVRNDILDWHGDHLHTNFHIMFDMLRDGGYYVETLGSPLTCFDARHYGTLLLVDLEDEYFGEEIKKLRDDVINTGLSVVVFADWYNVDTMVKMRFFDDNTRSWWTPVTGGANVPALNDLLAPFGIAFGDKILNGDFVIDGEQSRYASGTDIVKFPRGGYLHSFPFHDSSESGATQNVMLSGTAKADTPILGLVEAGKGRIAVYGDSNCLDSSHMVTNCYGLLKKILDFTGKSNKDPILFSDSVKQDKPLYMDEKLLPSRRTDVNFSTYSAVVGKEMICRHDSRFEVWETKGYNLHVRGRNRRLPGYTVIDLGTGLNSSSESSWMEISNTTKKKGGYSPISKDLDGDDQDVHVPLATHWLVPVGIAIIGVLLLLSLWRVHQKRGRRRKVSSGSVGRFANNV
;
A
#
# COMPACT_ATOMS: atom_id res chain seq x y z
N MET A 1 15.95 63.58 41.99
CA MET A 1 16.97 64.63 42.27
C MET A 1 18.15 64.39 41.35
N ARG A 2 18.79 65.46 40.83
CA ARG A 2 20.16 65.59 40.25
C ARG A 2 20.75 64.46 39.36
N ASN A 3 21.54 64.71 38.31
CA ASN A 3 21.66 65.72 37.23
C ASN A 3 22.99 65.44 36.47
N CYS A 4 23.27 66.19 35.37
CA CYS A 4 24.56 66.29 34.64
C CYS A 4 24.89 65.09 33.71
N HIS A 5 25.49 65.22 32.51
CA HIS A 5 25.82 66.32 31.58
C HIS A 5 26.27 65.68 30.23
N GLU A 6 26.16 66.22 29.00
CA GLU A 6 25.39 67.37 28.43
C GLU A 6 25.26 67.18 26.88
N LEU A 7 25.32 68.26 26.08
CA LEU A 7 25.27 68.37 24.59
C LEU A 7 26.54 69.15 24.08
N PRO A 8 26.86 69.41 22.77
CA PRO A 8 26.00 69.72 21.59
C PRO A 8 26.37 69.06 20.22
N ILE A 9 25.44 68.87 19.26
CA ILE A 9 24.94 69.77 18.18
C ILE A 9 26.01 70.30 17.18
N PHE A 10 25.81 69.99 15.89
CA PHE A 10 26.03 70.92 14.75
C PHE A 10 25.01 70.64 13.63
N THR A 11 24.76 71.61 12.74
CA THR A 11 23.60 71.61 11.80
C THR A 11 23.96 71.89 10.33
N LEU A 12 23.10 71.40 9.42
CA LEU A 12 22.64 71.94 8.11
C LEU A 12 23.27 73.27 7.60
N PRO A 13 23.47 73.48 6.25
CA PRO A 13 22.31 73.54 5.32
C PRO A 13 22.53 73.29 3.77
N LEU A 14 21.41 73.23 3.02
CA LEU A 14 21.11 73.70 1.61
C LEU A 14 22.08 73.39 0.42
N ALA A 15 21.73 73.50 -0.89
CA ALA A 15 20.51 73.31 -1.72
C ALA A 15 20.85 73.60 -3.23
N PHE A 16 19.83 73.76 -4.11
CA PHE A 16 19.87 74.20 -5.54
C PHE A 16 20.38 73.18 -6.61
N LEU A 17 19.96 73.21 -7.90
CA LEU A 17 18.65 73.44 -8.58
C LEU A 17 18.81 73.19 -10.12
N ILE A 18 17.71 72.93 -10.86
CA ILE A 18 17.53 73.16 -12.34
C ILE A 18 18.37 72.26 -13.31
N LEU A 19 18.04 72.06 -14.61
CA LEU A 19 16.79 71.76 -15.36
C LEU A 19 17.17 71.46 -16.85
N SER A 20 16.34 70.68 -17.57
CA SER A 20 16.07 70.80 -19.03
C SER A 20 17.12 70.49 -20.16
N PHE A 21 16.74 69.50 -20.99
CA PHE A 21 16.57 69.57 -22.47
C PHE A 21 17.73 69.53 -23.53
N VAL A 22 17.67 68.49 -24.39
CA VAL A 22 17.51 68.54 -25.89
C VAL A 22 18.65 68.15 -26.90
N LEU A 23 18.40 66.99 -27.57
CA LEU A 23 18.52 66.66 -29.03
C LEU A 23 19.85 66.44 -29.82
N ARG A 24 19.75 65.47 -30.77
CA ARG A 24 20.47 65.27 -32.07
C ARG A 24 21.92 64.72 -32.03
N LEU A 25 22.44 63.93 -33.00
CA LEU A 25 21.87 63.14 -34.15
C LEU A 25 22.96 62.15 -34.68
N PHE A 26 22.60 61.07 -35.41
CA PHE A 26 23.05 60.75 -36.80
C PHE A 26 22.61 59.34 -37.34
N HIS A 27 22.31 59.29 -38.66
CA HIS A 27 21.98 58.15 -39.58
C HIS A 27 22.23 58.65 -41.05
N PRO A 28 22.00 57.97 -42.22
CA PRO A 28 21.16 56.78 -42.62
C PRO A 28 21.96 55.44 -42.64
N PHE A 29 21.75 54.36 -43.43
CA PHE A 29 21.04 53.96 -44.70
C PHE A 29 20.31 52.59 -44.51
N LEU A 30 19.14 52.25 -45.11
CA LEU A 30 18.74 51.94 -46.51
C LEU A 30 19.29 50.58 -47.08
N PHE A 31 18.54 49.71 -47.79
CA PHE A 31 17.11 49.67 -48.20
C PHE A 31 16.66 48.31 -48.81
N LEU A 32 15.35 47.95 -48.68
CA LEU A 32 14.50 47.10 -49.58
C LEU A 32 14.94 45.61 -49.89
N GLN A 33 14.14 44.66 -50.42
CA GLN A 33 12.70 44.57 -50.79
C GLN A 33 12.16 43.12 -50.73
N TYR A 34 10.82 42.94 -50.74
CA TYR A 34 10.06 41.72 -51.11
C TYR A 34 9.64 41.82 -52.60
N PRO A 35 9.31 40.74 -53.37
CA PRO A 35 7.99 40.06 -53.27
C PRO A 35 7.91 38.57 -53.74
N GLU A 36 6.67 38.03 -53.76
CA GLU A 36 5.96 37.18 -54.78
C GLU A 36 6.71 36.40 -55.89
N SER A 37 6.22 35.29 -56.48
CA SER A 37 5.05 34.40 -56.27
C SER A 37 5.18 33.12 -57.17
N ASP A 38 4.19 32.20 -57.12
CA ASP A 38 3.84 31.24 -58.21
C ASP A 38 4.87 30.12 -58.60
N GLN A 39 4.57 29.05 -59.35
CA GLN A 39 3.38 28.17 -59.51
C GLN A 39 3.83 26.86 -60.20
N ASN A 40 3.15 25.72 -59.94
CA ASN A 40 2.96 24.58 -60.88
C ASN A 40 4.24 23.82 -61.37
N GLN A 41 4.20 22.63 -62.01
CA GLN A 41 3.19 21.56 -62.19
C GLN A 41 3.88 20.22 -62.60
N THR A 42 3.14 19.10 -62.55
CA THR A 42 3.20 17.90 -63.46
C THR A 42 4.54 17.12 -63.60
N LEU A 43 4.61 15.81 -63.27
CA LEU A 43 4.41 14.63 -64.16
C LEU A 43 5.51 14.47 -65.26
N LEU A 44 6.01 13.29 -65.69
CA LEU A 44 5.48 11.91 -65.75
C LEU A 44 6.62 10.83 -65.69
N HIS A 45 6.20 9.55 -65.58
CA HIS A 45 6.74 8.26 -66.07
C HIS A 45 7.97 8.22 -67.04
N SER A 46 8.76 7.13 -67.18
CA SER A 46 8.84 5.80 -66.51
C SER A 46 10.02 4.94 -67.03
N THR A 47 10.20 3.70 -66.51
CA THR A 47 10.81 2.49 -67.15
C THR A 47 12.32 2.51 -67.50
N SER A 48 13.09 1.41 -67.49
CA SER A 48 12.99 0.03 -66.90
C SER A 48 14.27 -0.78 -67.21
N LYS A 49 14.50 -1.93 -66.52
CA LYS A 49 15.42 -3.06 -66.90
C LYS A 49 16.95 -2.76 -66.85
N GLU A 50 17.90 -3.70 -66.73
CA GLU A 50 17.94 -5.14 -66.32
C GLU A 50 19.41 -5.60 -66.03
N GLN A 51 19.59 -6.61 -65.15
CA GLN A 51 20.64 -7.68 -65.21
C GLN A 51 22.16 -7.31 -65.10
N PHE A 52 23.12 -8.20 -64.80
CA PHE A 52 23.18 -9.56 -64.21
C PHE A 52 24.45 -9.70 -63.31
N GLU A 53 24.70 -10.89 -62.74
CA GLU A 53 25.73 -11.31 -61.77
C GLU A 53 27.22 -11.19 -62.18
N ALA A 54 28.10 -11.13 -61.17
CA ALA A 54 29.38 -11.88 -61.14
C ALA A 54 29.93 -12.02 -59.69
N GLU A 55 30.35 -13.23 -59.30
CA GLU A 55 31.15 -13.59 -58.10
C GLU A 55 32.62 -13.90 -58.53
N PRO A 56 33.65 -14.18 -57.67
CA PRO A 56 33.59 -14.98 -56.42
C PRO A 56 34.60 -14.65 -55.27
N THR A 57 34.50 -15.41 -54.15
CA THR A 57 35.55 -15.80 -53.15
C THR A 57 36.39 -14.71 -52.44
N GLU A 58 36.51 -14.69 -51.11
CA GLU A 58 37.17 -15.72 -50.29
C GLU A 58 36.64 -15.82 -48.82
N SER A 59 37.20 -16.70 -47.97
CA SER A 59 36.53 -17.20 -46.74
C SER A 59 37.26 -16.96 -45.41
N PHE A 60 36.51 -16.71 -44.32
CA PHE A 60 36.86 -17.18 -42.96
C PHE A 60 35.60 -17.41 -42.10
N CYS A 61 35.63 -18.38 -41.19
CA CYS A 61 34.43 -18.89 -40.48
C CYS A 61 34.10 -18.17 -39.16
N HIS A 62 32.81 -18.18 -38.80
CA HIS A 62 32.30 -17.67 -37.53
C HIS A 62 32.78 -18.44 -36.29
N ASN A 63 32.83 -17.70 -35.17
CA ASN A 63 32.21 -18.16 -33.92
C ASN A 63 31.50 -16.95 -33.30
N HIS A 64 30.20 -17.06 -33.00
CA HIS A 64 29.38 -15.95 -32.48
C HIS A 64 29.17 -16.09 -30.96
N ASP A 65 30.15 -15.63 -30.19
CA ASP A 65 29.97 -15.23 -28.78
C ASP A 65 30.01 -13.70 -28.71
N LEU A 66 28.86 -13.07 -28.91
CA LEU A 66 28.67 -11.64 -28.65
C LEU A 66 27.53 -11.47 -27.64
N VAL A 67 27.92 -11.27 -26.39
CA VAL A 67 27.06 -10.67 -25.37
C VAL A 67 26.59 -9.32 -25.92
N GLN A 68 25.29 -9.16 -26.11
CA GLN A 68 24.73 -7.84 -26.40
C GLN A 68 24.83 -7.00 -25.14
N GLU A 69 25.79 -6.07 -25.11
CA GLU A 69 25.73 -4.92 -24.21
C GLU A 69 24.46 -4.13 -24.55
N GLN A 70 23.40 -4.34 -23.75
CA GLN A 70 22.24 -3.47 -23.79
C GLN A 70 22.67 -2.09 -23.30
N ASN A 71 22.68 -1.10 -24.19
CA ASN A 71 22.84 0.31 -23.84
C ASN A 71 21.62 0.75 -23.02
N SER A 72 21.65 0.51 -21.70
CA SER A 72 20.54 0.84 -20.83
C SER A 72 20.45 2.35 -20.62
N SER A 73 19.23 2.89 -20.75
CA SER A 73 18.98 4.31 -20.53
C SER A 73 19.17 4.66 -19.05
N PRO A 74 19.86 5.77 -18.72
CA PRO A 74 20.09 6.14 -17.32
C PRO A 74 18.77 6.41 -16.59
N ARG A 75 18.68 5.98 -15.34
CA ARG A 75 17.44 6.06 -14.54
C ARG A 75 17.36 7.37 -13.75
N ASN A 76 16.15 7.87 -13.55
CA ASN A 76 15.89 9.09 -12.78
C ASN A 76 15.78 8.79 -11.28
N TYR A 77 16.46 9.59 -10.46
CA TYR A 77 16.43 9.52 -9.00
C TYR A 77 16.10 10.88 -8.38
N ILE A 78 15.23 10.86 -7.38
CA ILE A 78 14.87 11.99 -6.53
C ILE A 78 15.86 12.04 -5.37
N VAL A 79 16.72 13.06 -5.34
CA VAL A 79 17.58 13.38 -4.19
C VAL A 79 16.83 14.38 -3.32
N ARG A 80 16.43 13.99 -2.11
CA ARG A 80 15.74 14.88 -1.16
C ARG A 80 16.73 15.49 -0.18
N PHE A 81 16.46 16.71 0.25
CA PHE A 81 17.32 17.52 1.11
C PHE A 81 16.59 17.92 2.39
N THR A 82 17.38 18.19 3.43
CA THR A 82 16.90 18.63 4.76
C THR A 82 16.51 20.12 4.81
N LYS A 83 16.55 20.85 3.69
CA LYS A 83 16.32 22.30 3.63
C LYS A 83 15.74 22.75 2.29
N TYR A 84 14.76 23.64 2.36
CA TYR A 84 14.29 24.46 1.24
C TYR A 84 15.34 25.50 0.85
N LEU A 85 15.93 25.35 -0.34
CA LEU A 85 16.90 26.28 -0.93
C LEU A 85 16.68 26.37 -2.44
N LYS A 86 17.26 27.38 -3.10
CA LYS A 86 17.23 27.47 -4.56
C LYS A 86 17.86 26.23 -5.22
N SER A 87 17.29 25.80 -6.34
CA SER A 87 17.75 24.63 -7.11
C SER A 87 19.25 24.71 -7.47
N GLU A 88 19.74 25.91 -7.78
CA GLU A 88 21.15 26.27 -8.03
C GLU A 88 22.10 25.82 -6.89
N PHE A 89 21.67 25.97 -5.63
CA PHE A 89 22.48 25.65 -4.46
C PHE A 89 22.63 24.14 -4.28
N HIS A 90 21.53 23.39 -4.41
CA HIS A 90 21.55 21.93 -4.33
C HIS A 90 22.40 21.32 -5.45
N GLN A 91 22.28 21.85 -6.68
CA GLN A 91 23.13 21.47 -7.82
C GLN A 91 24.62 21.68 -7.51
N THR A 92 24.97 22.89 -7.06
CA THR A 92 26.34 23.26 -6.66
C THR A 92 26.86 22.38 -5.52
N TYR A 93 26.01 22.05 -4.54
CA TYR A 93 26.35 21.19 -3.42
C TYR A 93 26.65 19.75 -3.87
N LEU A 94 25.80 19.15 -4.71
CA LEU A 94 26.04 17.80 -5.23
C LEU A 94 27.30 17.75 -6.10
N GLN A 95 27.48 18.71 -7.01
CA GLN A 95 28.66 18.78 -7.90
C GLN A 95 29.99 18.93 -7.13
N ASN A 96 30.01 19.75 -6.08
CA ASN A 96 31.23 19.96 -5.27
C ASN A 96 31.62 18.72 -4.45
N ASN A 97 30.65 17.97 -3.92
CA ASN A 97 30.89 16.82 -3.06
C ASN A 97 31.01 15.48 -3.83
N VAL A 98 30.29 15.31 -4.94
CA VAL A 98 30.24 14.06 -5.71
C VAL A 98 30.91 14.23 -7.08
N LYS A 99 32.25 14.31 -7.04
CA LYS A 99 33.13 14.45 -8.21
C LYS A 99 33.25 13.18 -9.09
N LEU A 100 32.41 12.17 -8.85
CA LEU A 100 32.33 11.00 -9.75
C LEU A 100 31.53 11.37 -11.00
N LYS A 101 31.95 10.81 -12.14
CA LYS A 101 31.10 10.69 -13.34
C LYS A 101 30.08 9.56 -13.13
N GLY A 102 29.16 9.37 -14.07
CA GLY A 102 28.06 8.39 -13.92
C GLY A 102 26.72 9.00 -13.51
N TRP A 103 26.61 10.33 -13.40
CA TRP A 103 25.34 11.02 -13.14
C TRP A 103 25.25 12.36 -13.88
N LYS A 104 24.02 12.80 -14.12
CA LYS A 104 23.69 14.07 -14.75
C LYS A 104 22.51 14.74 -14.03
N TRP A 105 22.64 16.04 -13.74
CA TRP A 105 21.54 16.84 -13.20
C TRP A 105 20.41 17.01 -14.24
N ILE A 106 19.15 16.83 -13.83
CA ILE A 106 17.98 17.10 -14.67
C ILE A 106 17.38 18.45 -14.26
N GLU A 107 17.23 19.34 -15.23
CA GLU A 107 16.67 20.68 -15.04
C GLU A 107 15.13 20.63 -15.09
N ARG A 108 14.47 21.01 -13.99
CA ARG A 108 13.01 21.09 -13.87
C ARG A 108 12.52 22.38 -14.52
N LYS A 109 11.83 22.29 -15.67
CA LYS A 109 11.41 23.44 -16.51
C LYS A 109 9.94 23.81 -16.32
N ASN A 110 9.56 24.10 -15.08
CA ASN A 110 8.18 24.38 -14.68
C ASN A 110 8.12 25.57 -13.70
N PRO A 111 6.92 26.08 -13.32
CA PRO A 111 6.80 27.25 -12.44
C PRO A 111 7.44 27.08 -11.05
N ALA A 112 7.49 25.86 -10.51
CA ALA A 112 8.11 25.57 -9.21
C ALA A 112 9.61 25.91 -9.18
N SER A 113 10.32 25.87 -10.32
CA SER A 113 11.74 26.23 -10.45
C SER A 113 12.11 27.63 -9.92
N ARG A 114 11.14 28.55 -9.85
CA ARG A 114 11.30 29.92 -9.34
C ARG A 114 11.38 30.01 -7.82
N PHE A 115 10.94 28.95 -7.12
CA PHE A 115 10.81 28.91 -5.66
C PHE A 115 11.91 28.03 -5.03
N PRO A 116 12.13 28.14 -3.71
CA PRO A 116 12.94 27.18 -2.97
C PRO A 116 12.38 25.75 -3.11
N THR A 117 13.27 24.77 -3.15
CA THR A 117 12.95 23.35 -3.28
C THR A 117 13.65 22.54 -2.18
N ASP A 118 13.02 21.45 -1.76
CA ASP A 118 13.57 20.43 -0.89
C ASP A 118 14.12 19.22 -1.66
N PHE A 119 13.89 19.12 -2.98
CA PHE A 119 14.38 18.01 -3.81
C PHE A 119 15.09 18.46 -5.09
N ALA A 120 15.82 17.51 -5.69
CA ALA A 120 16.40 17.58 -7.02
C ALA A 120 16.22 16.25 -7.78
N LEU A 121 16.31 16.31 -9.10
CA LEU A 121 16.20 15.15 -9.97
C LEU A 121 17.54 14.90 -10.69
N VAL A 122 18.05 13.67 -10.64
CA VAL A 122 19.32 13.27 -11.28
C VAL A 122 19.15 12.00 -12.10
N ALA A 123 19.71 11.98 -13.31
CA ALA A 123 19.89 10.75 -14.08
C ALA A 123 21.17 10.04 -13.59
N ILE A 124 21.12 8.73 -13.38
CA ILE A 124 22.26 7.90 -12.97
C ILE A 124 22.47 6.75 -13.96
N GLU A 125 23.72 6.53 -14.37
CA GLU A 125 24.16 5.40 -15.20
C GLU A 125 24.11 4.09 -14.40
N GLU A 126 23.59 3.02 -15.02
CA GLU A 126 23.16 1.82 -14.28
C GLU A 126 24.31 1.11 -13.54
N SER A 127 25.50 1.06 -14.15
CA SER A 127 26.73 0.50 -13.56
C SER A 127 27.26 1.26 -12.34
N MET A 128 26.71 2.44 -12.03
CA MET A 128 27.19 3.33 -10.98
C MET A 128 26.15 3.60 -9.88
N ILE A 129 24.93 3.03 -9.98
CA ILE A 129 23.79 3.28 -9.08
C ILE A 129 24.17 3.13 -7.60
N GLU A 130 24.61 1.96 -7.16
CA GLU A 130 24.90 1.68 -5.74
C GLU A 130 25.95 2.63 -5.16
N VAL A 131 27.02 2.87 -5.92
CA VAL A 131 28.16 3.72 -5.52
C VAL A 131 27.73 5.17 -5.38
N LEU A 132 26.87 5.66 -6.27
CA LEU A 132 26.39 7.04 -6.27
C LEU A 132 25.30 7.27 -5.22
N ILE A 133 24.31 6.39 -5.09
CA ILE A 133 23.32 6.44 -4.00
C ILE A 133 24.02 6.43 -2.65
N LYS A 134 24.94 5.48 -2.42
CA LYS A 134 25.72 5.40 -1.17
C LYS A 134 26.57 6.64 -0.91
N LYS A 135 27.01 7.38 -1.95
CA LYS A 135 27.67 8.68 -1.76
C LYS A 135 26.70 9.81 -1.46
N PHE A 136 25.58 9.92 -2.16
CA PHE A 136 24.57 10.95 -1.94
C PHE A 136 23.97 10.85 -0.53
N THR A 137 23.56 9.64 -0.08
CA THR A 137 22.98 9.40 1.25
C THR A 137 23.98 9.64 2.40
N ASN A 138 25.29 9.71 2.12
CA ASN A 138 26.31 10.09 3.10
C ASN A 138 26.54 11.63 3.19
N LEU A 139 25.87 12.44 2.37
CA LEU A 139 26.00 13.90 2.40
C LEU A 139 25.09 14.53 3.47
N LYS A 140 25.64 15.34 4.36
CA LYS A 140 24.92 15.93 5.51
C LYS A 140 23.67 16.75 5.16
N CYS A 141 23.55 17.29 3.95
CA CYS A 141 22.35 18.03 3.53
C CYS A 141 21.28 17.14 2.89
N VAL A 142 21.64 15.96 2.38
CA VAL A 142 20.72 14.98 1.78
C VAL A 142 19.98 14.25 2.89
N LYS A 143 18.68 14.02 2.69
CA LYS A 143 17.82 13.22 3.57
C LYS A 143 17.89 11.75 3.17
N ASP A 144 17.67 11.50 1.89
CA ASP A 144 17.67 10.19 1.23
C ASP A 144 17.74 10.39 -0.30
N VAL A 145 17.86 9.27 -1.03
CA VAL A 145 17.71 9.20 -2.48
C VAL A 145 16.74 8.07 -2.80
N SER A 146 15.67 8.40 -3.52
CA SER A 146 14.66 7.44 -4.01
C SER A 146 14.64 7.45 -5.53
N LEU A 147 14.04 6.44 -6.16
CA LEU A 147 13.76 6.49 -7.60
C LEU A 147 12.63 7.49 -7.89
N ASP A 148 12.60 8.06 -9.09
CA ASP A 148 11.46 8.81 -9.61
C ASP A 148 10.44 7.82 -10.22
N LEU A 149 9.53 7.30 -9.40
CA LEU A 149 8.50 6.35 -9.84
C LEU A 149 7.55 7.01 -10.84
N SER A 150 7.10 6.25 -11.83
CA SER A 150 5.92 6.62 -12.62
C SER A 150 4.63 6.07 -12.00
N TYR A 151 3.52 6.65 -12.42
CA TYR A 151 2.17 6.18 -12.11
C TYR A 151 1.35 6.16 -13.40
N GLN A 152 0.55 5.10 -13.62
CA GLN A 152 -0.46 5.08 -14.67
C GLN A 152 -1.85 5.19 -14.04
N ARG A 153 -2.73 6.04 -14.59
CA ARG A 153 -4.10 6.16 -14.08
C ARG A 153 -4.90 4.90 -14.41
N GLY A 154 -5.49 4.26 -13.41
CA GLY A 154 -6.34 3.05 -13.52
C GLY A 154 -7.69 3.26 -14.22
N VAL A 155 -7.71 3.93 -15.38
CA VAL A 155 -8.91 4.26 -16.15
C VAL A 155 -8.70 3.76 -17.59
N LEU A 156 -9.19 2.54 -17.86
CA LEU A 156 -8.91 1.78 -19.09
C LEU A 156 -9.20 2.54 -20.39
N GLY A 157 -8.11 2.99 -21.04
CA GLY A 157 -8.13 3.59 -22.37
C GLY A 157 -8.30 2.57 -23.51
N LYS A 158 -8.63 3.06 -24.71
CA LYS A 158 -8.90 2.23 -25.88
C LYS A 158 -7.64 1.49 -26.37
N LYS A 159 -7.73 0.17 -26.54
CA LYS A 159 -6.66 -0.66 -27.14
C LYS A 159 -6.24 -0.14 -28.52
N ASN A 160 -4.93 -0.04 -28.77
CA ASN A 160 -4.39 0.15 -30.11
C ASN A 160 -3.01 -0.51 -30.30
N VAL A 161 -2.93 -1.83 -30.06
CA VAL A 161 -1.80 -2.67 -30.50
C VAL A 161 -2.37 -3.77 -31.40
N ARG A 162 -1.84 -3.88 -32.63
CA ARG A 162 -2.25 -4.89 -33.62
C ARG A 162 -1.18 -5.98 -33.75
N VAL A 163 -1.46 -7.18 -33.24
CA VAL A 163 -0.77 -8.42 -33.63
C VAL A 163 -1.79 -9.55 -33.65
N GLY A 164 -1.78 -10.38 -34.70
CA GLY A 164 -2.41 -11.72 -34.79
C GLY A 164 -3.89 -11.85 -34.38
N GLY A 165 -4.80 -12.02 -35.36
CA GLY A 165 -6.19 -12.41 -35.10
C GLY A 165 -6.60 -13.66 -35.86
N PHE A 166 -7.53 -14.44 -35.29
CA PHE A 166 -8.33 -15.46 -35.99
C PHE A 166 -9.71 -15.60 -35.34
N PHE A 167 -10.67 -16.18 -36.09
CA PHE A 167 -12.07 -16.37 -35.68
C PHE A 167 -12.29 -17.75 -35.05
N ASP A 168 -13.05 -17.86 -33.95
CA ASP A 168 -14.50 -18.13 -33.97
C ASP A 168 -15.06 -18.07 -32.52
N GLY A 169 -16.38 -18.18 -32.31
CA GLY A 169 -17.04 -17.72 -31.08
C GLY A 169 -17.80 -18.77 -30.25
N LYS A 170 -17.79 -18.55 -28.93
CA LYS A 170 -18.95 -18.73 -28.03
C LYS A 170 -18.69 -18.00 -26.70
N LYS A 171 -19.65 -17.20 -26.22
CA LYS A 171 -19.56 -16.55 -24.89
C LYS A 171 -19.99 -17.54 -23.81
N ARG A 172 -19.23 -17.61 -22.71
CA ARG A 172 -19.64 -18.18 -21.42
C ARG A 172 -19.65 -17.07 -20.35
N PRO A 173 -20.48 -17.17 -19.29
CA PRO A 173 -20.42 -16.25 -18.15
C PRO A 173 -19.12 -16.44 -17.36
N GLY A 174 -18.72 -15.43 -16.59
CA GLY A 174 -17.41 -15.37 -15.93
C GLY A 174 -16.54 -14.24 -16.51
N LYS A 175 -16.93 -12.99 -16.24
CA LYS A 175 -16.11 -11.80 -16.51
C LYS A 175 -16.39 -10.72 -15.46
N ILE A 176 -15.47 -10.57 -14.51
CA ILE A 176 -15.32 -9.33 -13.74
C ILE A 176 -14.90 -8.24 -14.75
N PHE A 177 -15.63 -7.14 -14.78
CA PHE A 177 -15.39 -6.01 -15.68
C PHE A 177 -15.21 -4.73 -14.86
N THR A 178 -13.96 -4.42 -14.49
CA THR A 178 -13.58 -3.10 -13.97
C THR A 178 -13.69 -2.09 -15.12
N ALA A 179 -14.87 -1.50 -15.29
CA ALA A 179 -15.24 -0.76 -16.50
C ALA A 179 -15.82 0.63 -16.18
N MET A 180 -14.94 1.64 -16.15
CA MET A 180 -15.33 3.04 -16.32
C MET A 180 -16.05 3.19 -17.67
N SER A 181 -17.36 3.46 -17.66
CA SER A 181 -18.17 3.46 -18.89
C SER A 181 -17.95 4.73 -19.71
N PHE A 182 -16.98 4.67 -20.64
CA PHE A 182 -16.72 5.70 -21.66
C PHE A 182 -17.35 5.35 -23.02
N SER A 183 -18.53 4.72 -23.03
CA SER A 183 -19.29 4.46 -24.26
C SER A 183 -20.33 5.54 -24.52
N GLU A 184 -20.05 6.46 -25.44
CA GLU A 184 -21.12 7.15 -26.17
C GLU A 184 -21.90 6.09 -26.96
N GLY A 185 -23.23 6.13 -26.87
CA GLY A 185 -24.08 5.09 -27.45
C GLY A 185 -25.55 5.41 -27.31
N GLU A 186 -26.10 6.08 -28.33
CA GLU A 186 -27.54 6.21 -28.53
C GLU A 186 -28.20 4.82 -28.56
N ARG A 187 -29.41 4.69 -27.97
CA ARG A 187 -30.17 3.43 -28.00
C ARG A 187 -31.64 3.67 -28.33
N ASN A 188 -31.93 3.70 -29.63
CA ASN A 188 -33.25 3.33 -30.12
C ASN A 188 -33.34 1.79 -30.15
N VAL A 189 -34.03 1.19 -29.17
CA VAL A 189 -34.44 -0.22 -29.21
C VAL A 189 -35.89 -0.32 -28.77
N VAL A 190 -36.75 -0.82 -29.67
CA VAL A 190 -38.19 -0.97 -29.44
C VAL A 190 -38.48 -2.35 -28.86
N SER A 191 -39.29 -2.42 -27.79
CA SER A 191 -40.02 -3.64 -27.43
C SER A 191 -41.38 -3.33 -26.78
N ASN A 192 -42.43 -3.85 -27.39
CA ASN A 192 -43.78 -3.92 -26.84
C ASN A 192 -43.88 -5.09 -25.84
N SER A 193 -44.79 -5.11 -24.86
CA SER A 193 -45.69 -4.06 -24.34
C SER A 193 -46.41 -4.55 -23.07
N SER A 194 -46.21 -3.87 -21.93
CA SER A 194 -47.03 -4.07 -20.70
C SER A 194 -46.81 -2.97 -19.63
N ASN A 195 -46.28 -1.80 -20.01
CA ASN A 195 -45.71 -0.82 -19.07
C ASN A 195 -46.58 0.42 -18.75
N ILE A 196 -47.81 0.52 -19.25
CA ILE A 196 -48.54 1.80 -19.30
C ILE A 196 -48.81 2.42 -17.91
N ASP A 197 -49.27 1.66 -16.91
CA ASP A 197 -49.45 2.22 -15.55
C ASP A 197 -48.15 2.38 -14.74
N ILE A 198 -47.07 1.69 -15.15
CA ILE A 198 -45.79 1.72 -14.44
C ILE A 198 -44.90 2.87 -14.93
N SER A 199 -44.99 3.26 -16.21
CA SER A 199 -44.18 4.37 -16.73
C SER A 199 -44.54 5.69 -16.05
N TRP A 200 -45.83 6.02 -15.90
CA TRP A 200 -46.26 7.33 -15.39
C TRP A 200 -45.82 7.58 -13.95
N LYS A 201 -45.75 6.54 -13.10
CA LYS A 201 -45.13 6.65 -11.75
C LYS A 201 -43.60 6.73 -11.76
N ARG A 202 -42.94 6.20 -12.79
CA ARG A 202 -41.47 6.33 -12.97
C ARG A 202 -41.09 7.69 -13.57
N GLU A 203 -41.88 8.20 -14.49
CA GLU A 203 -41.62 9.41 -15.25
C GLU A 203 -41.75 10.66 -14.37
N LEU A 204 -42.73 10.68 -13.46
CA LEU A 204 -42.86 11.67 -12.38
C LEU A 204 -41.76 11.61 -11.30
N LEU A 205 -40.93 10.56 -11.28
CA LEU A 205 -39.74 10.44 -10.41
C LEU A 205 -38.42 10.63 -11.19
N MET A 206 -38.47 10.88 -12.51
CA MET A 206 -37.31 10.97 -13.39
C MET A 206 -36.98 12.41 -13.84
N GLN A 207 -37.57 13.42 -13.20
CA GLN A 207 -36.99 14.76 -13.17
C GLN A 207 -35.72 14.70 -12.30
N LYS A 208 -34.60 14.24 -12.89
CA LYS A 208 -33.33 13.96 -12.18
C LYS A 208 -32.89 15.16 -11.34
N SER A 209 -33.09 15.05 -10.03
CA SER A 209 -32.62 16.02 -9.04
C SER A 209 -31.10 16.16 -9.13
N GLN A 210 -30.62 17.40 -9.22
CA GLN A 210 -29.18 17.66 -9.33
C GLN A 210 -28.46 17.22 -8.05
N VAL A 211 -27.22 16.78 -8.19
CA VAL A 211 -26.41 16.33 -7.04
C VAL A 211 -26.23 17.44 -5.99
N THR A 212 -26.19 18.69 -6.45
CA THR A 212 -26.20 19.91 -5.63
C THR A 212 -27.49 20.09 -4.84
N SER A 213 -28.66 19.92 -5.47
CA SER A 213 -29.97 19.96 -4.81
C SER A 213 -30.15 18.84 -3.79
N LEU A 214 -29.65 17.63 -4.08
CA LEU A 214 -29.70 16.49 -3.15
C LEU A 214 -28.93 16.75 -1.84
N PHE A 215 -27.80 17.47 -1.89
CA PHE A 215 -27.10 17.95 -0.69
C PHE A 215 -27.58 19.32 -0.20
N SER A 216 -28.68 19.87 -0.75
CA SER A 216 -29.26 21.17 -0.38
C SER A 216 -28.29 22.37 -0.50
N ALA A 217 -27.39 22.37 -1.50
CA ALA A 217 -26.42 23.45 -1.73
C ALA A 217 -27.08 24.84 -1.92
N GLU A 218 -28.29 24.85 -2.47
CA GLU A 218 -29.16 26.02 -2.61
C GLU A 218 -29.41 26.77 -1.28
N ALA A 219 -29.40 26.07 -0.15
CA ALA A 219 -29.56 26.66 1.18
C ALA A 219 -28.34 27.48 1.64
N LEU A 220 -27.16 27.26 1.05
CA LEU A 220 -25.95 28.06 1.28
C LEU A 220 -25.80 29.15 0.19
N TRP A 221 -26.13 28.83 -1.07
CA TRP A 221 -26.16 29.82 -2.16
C TRP A 221 -27.14 30.97 -1.87
N SER A 222 -28.31 30.67 -1.33
CA SER A 222 -29.30 31.68 -0.89
C SER A 222 -28.85 32.55 0.29
N LYS A 223 -27.79 32.13 1.02
CA LYS A 223 -27.11 32.94 2.06
C LYS A 223 -25.93 33.75 1.49
N GLY A 224 -25.63 33.63 0.19
CA GLY A 224 -24.51 34.30 -0.47
C GLY A 224 -23.17 33.54 -0.41
N TYR A 225 -23.15 32.30 0.08
CA TYR A 225 -21.95 31.45 0.06
C TYR A 225 -21.91 30.65 -1.23
N THR A 226 -20.86 30.78 -2.04
CA THR A 226 -20.77 30.19 -3.39
C THR A 226 -19.36 29.69 -3.75
N GLY A 227 -18.44 29.58 -2.80
CA GLY A 227 -17.01 29.30 -3.07
C GLY A 227 -16.14 30.55 -3.26
N ALA A 228 -16.72 31.76 -3.13
CA ALA A 228 -16.02 33.01 -3.44
C ALA A 228 -14.68 33.17 -2.69
N LYS A 229 -13.65 33.54 -3.45
CA LYS A 229 -12.25 33.68 -3.02
C LYS A 229 -11.61 32.41 -2.41
N VAL A 230 -12.14 31.22 -2.64
CA VAL A 230 -11.47 29.97 -2.22
C VAL A 230 -10.54 29.52 -3.34
N LYS A 231 -9.25 29.31 -3.04
CA LYS A 231 -8.29 28.80 -4.04
C LYS A 231 -8.33 27.27 -4.09
N MET A 232 -8.78 26.73 -5.22
CA MET A 232 -8.95 25.30 -5.43
C MET A 232 -7.98 24.75 -6.47
N ALA A 233 -7.05 23.90 -6.04
CA ALA A 233 -6.11 23.22 -6.91
C ALA A 233 -6.66 21.86 -7.38
N ILE A 234 -6.78 21.67 -8.69
CA ILE A 234 -7.28 20.45 -9.32
C ILE A 234 -6.11 19.77 -10.02
N PHE A 235 -5.65 18.65 -9.48
CA PHE A 235 -4.55 17.84 -10.02
C PHE A 235 -5.13 16.70 -10.86
N ASP A 236 -5.14 16.87 -12.19
CA ASP A 236 -5.78 15.92 -13.11
C ASP A 236 -5.16 16.00 -14.52
N THR A 237 -5.93 15.74 -15.58
CA THR A 237 -5.55 15.88 -17.00
C THR A 237 -5.56 17.32 -17.51
N GLY A 238 -5.87 18.29 -16.64
CA GLY A 238 -5.94 19.73 -16.94
C GLY A 238 -7.38 20.26 -17.04
N ILE A 239 -7.56 21.37 -17.74
CA ILE A 239 -8.88 21.96 -18.05
C ILE A 239 -8.81 22.68 -19.41
N ARG A 240 -9.94 22.81 -20.12
CA ARG A 240 -10.03 23.67 -21.32
C ARG A 240 -10.33 25.12 -20.91
N ALA A 241 -9.65 26.11 -21.49
CA ALA A 241 -9.72 27.51 -21.05
C ALA A 241 -11.03 28.23 -21.40
N ASP A 242 -11.56 27.98 -22.59
CA ASP A 242 -12.74 28.60 -23.19
C ASP A 242 -14.02 27.79 -22.93
N HIS A 243 -14.05 26.98 -21.87
CA HIS A 243 -15.19 26.14 -21.57
C HIS A 243 -16.29 26.94 -20.85
N PRO A 244 -17.51 27.07 -21.41
CA PRO A 244 -18.49 28.06 -20.98
C PRO A 244 -19.05 27.86 -19.57
N HIS A 245 -18.81 26.69 -18.96
CA HIS A 245 -19.25 26.38 -17.60
C HIS A 245 -18.38 27.03 -16.51
N PHE A 246 -17.24 27.68 -16.85
CA PHE A 246 -16.29 28.21 -15.87
C PHE A 246 -16.01 29.71 -16.06
N ARG A 247 -16.35 30.53 -15.04
CA ARG A 247 -16.04 31.97 -15.02
C ARG A 247 -14.69 32.34 -14.38
N ASN A 248 -14.11 31.49 -13.54
CA ASN A 248 -13.05 31.86 -12.59
C ASN A 248 -11.83 30.94 -12.62
N ILE A 249 -11.40 30.53 -13.83
CA ILE A 249 -10.09 29.89 -14.02
C ILE A 249 -9.01 30.96 -13.83
N LYS A 250 -8.22 30.84 -12.76
CA LYS A 250 -7.08 31.74 -12.49
C LYS A 250 -5.81 31.27 -13.16
N GLU A 251 -5.56 29.96 -13.13
CA GLU A 251 -4.32 29.38 -13.58
C GLU A 251 -4.55 28.03 -14.27
N ARG A 252 -3.72 27.78 -15.30
CA ARG A 252 -3.59 26.50 -16.00
C ARG A 252 -2.11 26.26 -16.18
N THR A 253 -1.58 25.22 -15.53
CA THR A 253 -0.16 24.90 -15.53
C THR A 253 0.02 23.41 -15.83
N ASN A 254 0.96 23.09 -16.71
CA ASN A 254 1.37 21.72 -16.96
C ASN A 254 2.66 21.38 -16.19
N TRP A 255 2.68 20.19 -15.60
CA TRP A 255 3.84 19.60 -14.92
C TRP A 255 4.43 18.43 -15.72
N THR A 256 3.74 17.94 -16.75
CA THR A 256 4.23 16.88 -17.65
C THR A 256 5.22 17.40 -18.70
N ASN A 257 5.86 16.48 -19.42
CA ASN A 257 6.79 16.79 -20.52
C ASN A 257 6.11 17.13 -21.87
N GLU A 258 4.78 17.26 -21.93
CA GLU A 258 4.04 17.57 -23.16
C GLU A 258 3.76 19.07 -23.29
N ASP A 259 3.81 19.61 -24.51
CA ASP A 259 3.55 21.03 -24.77
C ASP A 259 2.03 21.31 -24.93
N THR A 260 1.26 21.03 -23.87
CA THR A 260 -0.18 21.33 -23.80
C THR A 260 -0.65 21.70 -22.40
N LEU A 261 -1.52 22.70 -22.31
CA LEU A 261 -2.31 23.05 -21.12
C LEU A 261 -3.74 22.51 -21.20
N ASN A 262 -4.17 22.03 -22.37
CA ASN A 262 -5.54 21.56 -22.61
C ASN A 262 -5.72 20.16 -22.02
N ASP A 263 -6.89 19.96 -21.42
CA ASP A 263 -7.41 18.62 -21.15
C ASP A 263 -7.92 18.01 -22.46
N ASN A 264 -7.20 17.02 -22.99
CA ASN A 264 -7.59 16.27 -24.18
C ASN A 264 -8.34 14.96 -23.85
N LEU A 265 -8.42 14.58 -22.57
CA LEU A 265 -9.07 13.35 -22.09
C LEU A 265 -10.47 13.61 -21.52
N GLY A 266 -10.72 14.82 -21.02
CA GLY A 266 -12.02 15.26 -20.52
C GLY A 266 -12.35 14.77 -19.11
N HIS A 267 -11.35 14.35 -18.31
CA HIS A 267 -11.56 13.98 -16.90
C HIS A 267 -11.42 15.21 -16.00
N GLY A 268 -10.29 15.92 -16.03
CA GLY A 268 -10.09 17.15 -15.27
C GLY A 268 -11.13 18.24 -15.54
N THR A 269 -11.61 18.36 -16.80
CA THR A 269 -12.73 19.25 -17.16
C THR A 269 -14.04 18.84 -16.48
N PHE A 270 -14.31 17.54 -16.34
CA PHE A 270 -15.50 17.04 -15.64
C PHE A 270 -15.38 17.25 -14.12
N VAL A 271 -14.21 16.98 -13.54
CA VAL A 271 -13.89 17.20 -12.12
C VAL A 271 -14.09 18.67 -11.73
N ALA A 272 -13.55 19.59 -12.53
CA ALA A 272 -13.80 21.03 -12.38
C ALA A 272 -15.28 21.39 -12.54
N GLY A 273 -15.99 20.71 -13.45
CA GLY A 273 -17.45 20.81 -13.63
C GLY A 273 -18.24 20.54 -12.35
N VAL A 274 -17.97 19.41 -11.70
CA VAL A 274 -18.64 19.05 -10.43
C VAL A 274 -18.31 20.02 -9.30
N ILE A 275 -17.07 20.54 -9.24
CA ILE A 275 -16.66 21.50 -8.20
C ILE A 275 -17.29 22.89 -8.41
N ALA A 276 -17.18 23.46 -9.61
CA ALA A 276 -17.43 24.89 -9.86
C ALA A 276 -18.07 25.21 -11.24
N GLY A 277 -18.67 24.22 -11.91
CA GLY A 277 -19.44 24.43 -13.14
C GLY A 277 -20.68 25.30 -12.90
N GLN A 278 -21.10 26.05 -13.91
CA GLN A 278 -22.23 27.00 -13.83
C GLN A 278 -23.45 26.63 -14.69
N ASP A 279 -23.39 25.54 -15.44
CA ASP A 279 -24.45 25.16 -16.37
C ASP A 279 -25.67 24.61 -15.63
N SER A 280 -26.87 24.96 -16.10
CA SER A 280 -28.13 24.55 -15.50
C SER A 280 -28.42 23.05 -15.56
N GLU A 281 -27.72 22.26 -16.39
CA GLU A 281 -27.85 20.79 -16.43
C GLU A 281 -26.82 20.06 -15.55
N CYS A 282 -25.70 20.70 -15.21
CA CYS A 282 -24.64 20.13 -14.36
C CYS A 282 -23.95 21.20 -13.51
N LEU A 283 -24.74 21.84 -12.64
CA LEU A 283 -24.31 22.88 -11.74
C LEU A 283 -23.36 22.32 -10.67
N GLY A 284 -22.21 22.97 -10.47
CA GLY A 284 -21.23 22.61 -9.45
C GLY A 284 -21.53 23.24 -8.09
N PHE A 285 -20.98 22.68 -7.02
CA PHE A 285 -21.26 23.10 -5.63
C PHE A 285 -20.80 24.51 -5.28
N ALA A 286 -19.67 24.95 -5.84
CA ALA A 286 -18.98 26.17 -5.43
C ALA A 286 -18.59 27.02 -6.67
N PRO A 287 -19.56 27.58 -7.41
CA PRO A 287 -19.34 28.17 -8.72
C PRO A 287 -18.55 29.51 -8.75
N ASP A 288 -18.26 30.14 -7.60
CA ASP A 288 -17.38 31.33 -7.50
C ASP A 288 -15.91 30.97 -7.17
N THR A 289 -15.61 29.69 -6.93
CA THR A 289 -14.27 29.19 -6.55
C THR A 289 -13.20 29.57 -7.57
N GLU A 290 -12.00 29.90 -7.09
CA GLU A 290 -10.86 30.24 -7.93
C GLU A 290 -10.17 28.95 -8.39
N ILE A 291 -10.31 28.58 -9.67
CA ILE A 291 -9.82 27.30 -10.20
C ILE A 291 -8.34 27.44 -10.62
N TYR A 292 -7.50 26.61 -10.01
CA TYR A 292 -6.09 26.40 -10.36
C TYR A 292 -5.95 24.98 -10.94
N ALA A 293 -5.89 24.86 -12.27
CA ALA A 293 -5.84 23.57 -12.94
C ALA A 293 -4.39 23.13 -13.18
N PHE A 294 -3.95 22.11 -12.44
CA PHE A 294 -2.62 21.54 -12.55
C PHE A 294 -2.70 20.23 -13.33
N ARG A 295 -2.23 20.26 -14.58
CA ARG A 295 -2.10 19.04 -15.39
C ARG A 295 -0.87 18.27 -14.92
N VAL A 296 -1.12 17.10 -14.33
CA VAL A 296 -0.07 16.19 -13.81
C VAL A 296 -0.10 14.82 -14.50
N PHE A 297 -1.06 14.56 -15.38
CA PHE A 297 -1.11 13.37 -16.24
C PHE A 297 -0.94 13.70 -17.70
N THR A 298 -0.23 12.84 -18.43
CA THR A 298 -0.12 12.90 -19.89
C THR A 298 -1.41 12.49 -20.59
N ASP A 299 -1.50 12.69 -21.91
CA ASP A 299 -2.61 12.13 -22.69
C ASP A 299 -2.56 10.59 -22.77
N THR A 300 -1.40 10.00 -22.48
CA THR A 300 -1.22 8.56 -22.24
C THR A 300 -1.55 8.13 -20.79
N GLN A 301 -2.05 9.05 -19.94
CA GLN A 301 -2.37 8.83 -18.53
C GLN A 301 -1.20 8.40 -17.63
N VAL A 302 0.02 8.79 -17.99
CA VAL A 302 1.24 8.62 -17.18
C VAL A 302 1.49 9.87 -16.34
N SER A 303 1.98 9.69 -15.11
CA SER A 303 2.54 10.72 -14.24
C SER A 303 3.86 10.25 -13.65
N TYR A 304 4.58 11.13 -12.96
CA TYR A 304 5.82 10.85 -12.22
C TYR A 304 5.78 11.47 -10.82
N THR A 305 6.38 10.81 -9.83
CA THR A 305 6.55 11.32 -8.47
C THR A 305 7.10 12.75 -8.47
N SER A 306 8.16 13.02 -9.24
CA SER A 306 8.77 14.35 -9.34
C SER A 306 7.82 15.45 -9.82
N TRP A 307 6.83 15.14 -10.66
CA TRP A 307 5.81 16.10 -11.11
C TRP A 307 4.83 16.47 -9.98
N PHE A 308 4.43 15.50 -9.17
CA PHE A 308 3.65 15.77 -7.95
C PHE A 308 4.44 16.58 -6.93
N LEU A 309 5.72 16.28 -6.70
CA LEU A 309 6.56 17.05 -5.77
C LEU A 309 6.70 18.52 -6.18
N ASP A 310 6.90 18.80 -7.47
CA ASP A 310 6.93 20.18 -7.98
C ASP A 310 5.57 20.89 -7.87
N ALA A 311 4.48 20.21 -8.25
CA ALA A 311 3.12 20.75 -8.18
C ALA A 311 2.67 21.01 -6.73
N PHE A 312 3.01 20.14 -5.78
CA PHE A 312 2.75 20.33 -4.35
C PHE A 312 3.61 21.46 -3.76
N ASN A 313 4.91 21.52 -4.09
CA ASN A 313 5.77 22.64 -3.67
C ASN A 313 5.24 24.00 -4.22
N TYR A 314 4.67 24.02 -5.42
CA TYR A 314 4.02 25.22 -5.98
C TYR A 314 2.67 25.55 -5.32
N ALA A 315 1.85 24.54 -4.98
CA ALA A 315 0.61 24.74 -4.22
C ALA A 315 0.85 25.35 -2.83
N ILE A 316 1.93 24.93 -2.16
CA ILE A 316 2.41 25.52 -0.90
C ILE A 316 2.88 26.96 -1.15
N ALA A 317 3.72 27.19 -2.16
CA ALA A 317 4.27 28.51 -2.47
C ALA A 317 3.23 29.56 -2.93
N THR A 318 2.05 29.12 -3.39
CA THR A 318 0.92 29.97 -3.81
C THR A 318 -0.19 30.09 -2.76
N ASP A 319 -0.02 29.43 -1.60
CA ASP A 319 -0.96 29.38 -0.47
C ASP A 319 -2.39 28.99 -0.91
N MET A 320 -2.53 27.80 -1.50
CA MET A 320 -3.86 27.22 -1.83
C MET A 320 -4.72 27.02 -0.56
N ASP A 321 -6.04 26.89 -0.72
CA ASP A 321 -6.94 26.54 0.38
C ASP A 321 -7.28 25.03 0.35
N VAL A 322 -7.66 24.54 -0.83
CA VAL A 322 -8.21 23.18 -1.03
C VAL A 322 -7.56 22.53 -2.26
N LEU A 323 -7.42 21.21 -2.24
CA LEU A 323 -6.79 20.40 -3.27
C LEU A 323 -7.59 19.11 -3.49
N ASN A 324 -7.94 18.77 -4.74
CA ASN A 324 -8.60 17.51 -5.09
C ASN A 324 -7.68 16.60 -5.93
N LEU A 325 -7.52 15.37 -5.44
CA LEU A 325 -6.90 14.25 -6.14
C LEU A 325 -8.00 13.27 -6.59
N SER A 326 -8.50 13.42 -7.81
CA SER A 326 -9.46 12.48 -8.43
C SER A 326 -8.77 11.20 -8.95
N ILE A 327 -7.79 10.73 -8.20
CA ILE A 327 -6.78 9.73 -8.59
C ILE A 327 -6.38 8.89 -7.38
N GLY A 328 -5.78 7.75 -7.67
CA GLY A 328 -5.06 6.91 -6.72
C GLY A 328 -4.48 5.71 -7.45
N GLY A 329 -3.64 4.96 -6.77
CA GLY A 329 -3.20 3.62 -7.16
C GLY A 329 -2.85 2.81 -5.91
N PRO A 330 -2.35 1.56 -6.07
CA PRO A 330 -1.87 0.77 -4.94
C PRO A 330 -0.87 1.56 -4.11
N ASP A 331 -0.91 1.42 -2.79
CA ASP A 331 0.13 2.02 -1.95
C ASP A 331 1.46 1.29 -2.18
N TYR A 332 2.40 1.94 -2.85
CA TYR A 332 3.77 1.46 -3.01
C TYR A 332 4.71 1.98 -1.91
N MET A 333 4.18 2.69 -0.90
CA MET A 333 4.95 3.38 0.15
C MET A 333 6.03 4.32 -0.43
N ASP A 334 5.68 5.10 -1.46
CA ASP A 334 6.55 6.13 -2.06
C ASP A 334 6.82 7.26 -1.06
N LEU A 335 7.85 7.09 -0.22
CA LEU A 335 8.23 8.00 0.85
C LEU A 335 8.45 9.46 0.38
N PRO A 336 9.04 9.74 -0.81
CA PRO A 336 8.93 11.02 -1.49
C PRO A 336 7.53 11.63 -1.53
N PHE A 337 6.54 10.92 -2.09
CA PHE A 337 5.16 11.37 -2.26
C PHE A 337 4.42 11.46 -0.92
N VAL A 338 4.44 10.40 -0.11
CA VAL A 338 3.72 10.34 1.18
C VAL A 338 4.18 11.41 2.16
N GLU A 339 5.49 11.64 2.31
CA GLU A 339 5.95 12.74 3.16
C GLU A 339 5.63 14.13 2.59
N LYS A 340 5.45 14.27 1.27
CA LYS A 340 4.98 15.52 0.66
C LYS A 340 3.48 15.74 0.90
N VAL A 341 2.67 14.67 0.99
CA VAL A 341 1.26 14.72 1.42
C VAL A 341 1.14 15.19 2.88
N TRP A 342 2.00 14.71 3.79
CA TRP A 342 2.07 15.24 5.16
C TRP A 342 2.56 16.70 5.20
N GLU A 343 3.47 17.10 4.32
CA GLU A 343 3.97 18.48 4.28
C GLU A 343 2.96 19.49 3.69
N ILE A 344 2.25 19.14 2.61
CA ILE A 344 1.25 20.04 2.04
C ILE A 344 0.07 20.23 2.99
N THR A 345 -0.39 19.16 3.64
CA THR A 345 -1.42 19.27 4.69
C THR A 345 -0.92 20.11 5.89
N ALA A 346 0.33 19.94 6.33
CA ALA A 346 0.96 20.77 7.37
C ALA A 346 0.97 22.29 7.06
N ASN A 347 0.88 22.68 5.78
CA ASN A 347 0.80 24.07 5.34
C ASN A 347 -0.64 24.62 5.25
N ASN A 348 -1.60 24.05 5.99
CA ASN A 348 -3.03 24.43 5.97
C ASN A 348 -3.66 24.35 4.57
N ILE A 349 -3.34 23.31 3.80
CA ILE A 349 -4.00 22.98 2.53
C ILE A 349 -4.85 21.72 2.75
N ILE A 350 -6.15 21.81 2.52
CA ILE A 350 -7.11 20.71 2.73
C ILE A 350 -7.07 19.78 1.52
N MET A 351 -6.65 18.53 1.70
CA MET A 351 -6.60 17.53 0.63
C MET A 351 -7.82 16.59 0.67
N VAL A 352 -8.52 16.49 -0.45
CA VAL A 352 -9.61 15.54 -0.71
C VAL A 352 -9.16 14.57 -1.80
N SER A 353 -9.38 13.26 -1.62
CA SER A 353 -8.92 12.23 -2.56
C SER A 353 -9.93 11.09 -2.74
N ALA A 354 -9.95 10.51 -3.93
CA ALA A 354 -10.79 9.35 -4.26
C ALA A 354 -10.23 8.05 -3.65
N ILE A 355 -11.05 7.26 -2.95
CA ILE A 355 -10.57 6.06 -2.22
C ILE A 355 -10.15 4.87 -3.12
N GLY A 356 -10.52 4.87 -4.40
CA GLY A 356 -10.22 3.80 -5.38
C GLY A 356 -11.46 3.30 -6.12
N ASN A 357 -11.27 2.57 -7.22
CA ASN A 357 -12.39 2.06 -8.07
C ASN A 357 -12.37 0.53 -8.17
N ASP A 358 -11.73 -0.11 -7.19
CA ASP A 358 -11.22 -1.47 -7.27
C ASP A 358 -12.03 -2.42 -6.35
N GLY A 359 -13.10 -1.89 -5.74
CA GLY A 359 -14.14 -2.67 -5.10
C GLY A 359 -14.93 -3.57 -6.07
N PRO A 360 -15.71 -4.54 -5.55
CA PRO A 360 -16.24 -4.57 -4.18
C PRO A 360 -15.37 -5.33 -3.17
N LEU A 361 -14.17 -5.77 -3.55
CA LEU A 361 -13.25 -6.49 -2.66
C LEU A 361 -12.75 -5.60 -1.51
N TYR A 362 -12.40 -6.23 -0.38
CA TYR A 362 -11.81 -5.56 0.78
C TYR A 362 -10.28 -5.52 0.63
N GLY A 363 -9.61 -4.55 1.25
CA GLY A 363 -8.18 -4.34 1.03
C GLY A 363 -7.91 -3.74 -0.35
N THR A 364 -8.75 -2.79 -0.78
CA THR A 364 -8.71 -2.17 -2.12
C THR A 364 -8.47 -0.66 -2.10
N LEU A 365 -8.08 -0.11 -0.94
CA LEU A 365 -7.89 1.32 -0.73
C LEU A 365 -6.64 1.81 -1.48
N ASN A 366 -6.76 2.93 -2.20
CA ASN A 366 -5.68 3.50 -2.98
C ASN A 366 -5.02 4.72 -2.30
N ASN A 367 -3.71 4.85 -2.47
CA ASN A 367 -2.92 5.98 -1.98
C ASN A 367 -3.16 7.24 -2.85
N PRO A 368 -3.27 8.45 -2.29
CA PRO A 368 -3.11 8.83 -0.86
C PRO A 368 -4.44 8.97 -0.10
N ALA A 369 -5.55 8.40 -0.57
CA ALA A 369 -6.85 8.54 0.09
C ALA A 369 -6.97 7.70 1.38
N ASP A 370 -6.13 6.68 1.51
CA ASP A 370 -5.82 5.90 2.71
C ASP A 370 -5.17 6.73 3.84
N GLN A 371 -4.44 7.82 3.51
CA GLN A 371 -3.66 8.59 4.49
C GLN A 371 -4.52 9.32 5.52
N SER A 372 -4.05 9.38 6.77
CA SER A 372 -4.83 9.89 7.91
C SER A 372 -5.19 11.38 7.80
N ASP A 373 -4.31 12.24 7.28
CA ASP A 373 -4.61 13.69 7.10
C ASP A 373 -5.41 14.00 5.82
N VAL A 374 -5.57 13.04 4.91
CA VAL A 374 -6.31 13.19 3.63
C VAL A 374 -7.76 12.79 3.84
N ILE A 375 -8.71 13.59 3.31
CA ILE A 375 -10.13 13.24 3.30
C ILE A 375 -10.37 12.24 2.16
N GLY A 376 -10.40 10.96 2.49
CA GLY A 376 -10.62 9.85 1.57
C GLY A 376 -12.12 9.59 1.33
N VAL A 377 -12.55 9.66 0.07
CA VAL A 377 -13.97 9.68 -0.31
C VAL A 377 -14.37 8.43 -1.08
N GLY A 378 -15.32 7.67 -0.52
CA GLY A 378 -15.99 6.55 -1.19
C GLY A 378 -17.23 6.97 -1.99
N GLY A 379 -17.71 6.07 -2.85
CA GLY A 379 -18.79 6.34 -3.80
C GLY A 379 -20.09 5.59 -3.48
N ILE A 380 -21.21 6.31 -3.45
CA ILE A 380 -22.57 5.75 -3.39
C ILE A 380 -23.38 6.03 -4.67
N ASP A 381 -24.48 5.29 -4.86
CA ASP A 381 -25.52 5.60 -5.84
C ASP A 381 -26.62 6.52 -5.27
N TYR A 382 -27.54 7.00 -6.13
CA TYR A 382 -28.65 7.87 -5.74
C TYR A 382 -29.70 7.21 -4.83
N ASN A 383 -29.57 5.91 -4.52
CA ASN A 383 -30.41 5.20 -3.55
C ASN A 383 -29.68 5.02 -2.20
N ASP A 384 -28.54 5.69 -2.03
CA ASP A 384 -27.63 5.59 -0.89
C ASP A 384 -26.97 4.21 -0.68
N HIS A 385 -26.91 3.35 -1.72
CA HIS A 385 -26.11 2.12 -1.66
C HIS A 385 -24.64 2.39 -2.01
N ILE A 386 -23.70 1.68 -1.36
CA ILE A 386 -22.29 1.69 -1.76
C ILE A 386 -22.18 1.23 -3.21
N ALA A 387 -21.56 2.05 -4.06
CA ALA A 387 -21.34 1.71 -5.45
C ALA A 387 -20.38 0.51 -5.54
N SER A 388 -20.66 -0.45 -6.44
CA SER A 388 -19.89 -1.70 -6.52
C SER A 388 -18.40 -1.48 -6.72
N PHE A 389 -18.00 -0.46 -7.49
CA PHE A 389 -16.60 -0.08 -7.71
C PHE A 389 -15.94 0.58 -6.50
N SER A 390 -16.67 1.06 -5.49
CA SER A 390 -16.05 1.78 -4.37
C SER A 390 -15.17 0.84 -3.57
N SER A 391 -13.87 1.14 -3.58
CA SER A 391 -12.88 0.48 -2.72
C SER A 391 -13.27 0.60 -1.24
N ARG A 392 -12.90 -0.42 -0.47
CA ARG A 392 -13.34 -0.64 0.91
C ARG A 392 -12.36 -1.53 1.69
N GLY A 393 -12.63 -1.68 2.98
CA GLY A 393 -11.76 -2.38 3.94
C GLY A 393 -10.89 -1.42 4.74
N MET A 394 -9.93 -1.96 5.47
CA MET A 394 -8.97 -1.20 6.29
C MET A 394 -7.69 -0.86 5.50
N SER A 395 -6.86 0.04 6.02
CA SER A 395 -5.53 0.33 5.45
C SER A 395 -4.62 -0.92 5.50
N THR A 396 -4.24 -1.42 4.32
CA THR A 396 -3.44 -2.66 4.18
C THR A 396 -2.02 -2.49 4.70
N TRP A 397 -1.41 -1.30 4.56
CA TRP A 397 -0.05 -1.00 5.06
C TRP A 397 0.09 -1.05 6.60
N GLU A 398 -1.01 -1.15 7.34
CA GLU A 398 -1.04 -1.27 8.81
C GLU A 398 -1.46 -2.67 9.31
N ILE A 399 -1.99 -3.54 8.44
CA ILE A 399 -2.36 -4.92 8.79
C ILE A 399 -1.16 -5.70 9.39
N PRO A 400 0.07 -5.65 8.83
CA PRO A 400 1.26 -6.31 9.40
C PRO A 400 1.77 -5.72 10.73
N HIS A 401 0.98 -4.83 11.34
CA HIS A 401 1.22 -4.20 12.64
C HIS A 401 0.06 -4.36 13.64
N GLY A 402 -1.02 -5.05 13.24
CA GLY A 402 -2.05 -5.58 14.14
C GLY A 402 -3.46 -5.42 13.58
N TYR A 403 -3.77 -4.25 13.01
CA TYR A 403 -5.03 -3.95 12.34
C TYR A 403 -4.90 -2.66 11.52
N GLY A 404 -5.66 -2.53 10.43
CA GLY A 404 -5.71 -1.28 9.66
C GLY A 404 -6.65 -0.22 10.26
N HIS A 405 -6.44 1.04 9.92
CA HIS A 405 -7.38 2.13 10.21
C HIS A 405 -8.67 2.03 9.40
N MET A 406 -9.73 2.63 9.96
CA MET A 406 -11.03 2.81 9.33
C MET A 406 -10.97 3.82 8.17
N LYS A 407 -11.28 3.37 6.96
CA LYS A 407 -11.43 4.17 5.74
C LYS A 407 -12.58 3.60 4.88
N PRO A 408 -13.18 4.36 3.93
CA PRO A 408 -13.01 5.80 3.69
C PRO A 408 -13.40 6.65 4.90
N ASP A 409 -13.11 7.95 4.88
CA ASP A 409 -13.58 8.86 5.94
C ASP A 409 -15.10 9.07 5.86
N ILE A 410 -15.60 9.24 4.63
CA ILE A 410 -16.99 9.54 4.26
C ILE A 410 -17.31 9.00 2.86
N VAL A 411 -18.60 8.91 2.52
CA VAL A 411 -19.07 8.63 1.15
C VAL A 411 -19.88 9.79 0.56
N ALA A 412 -19.86 9.89 -0.77
CA ALA A 412 -20.66 10.84 -1.54
C ALA A 412 -21.16 10.23 -2.86
N TYR A 413 -22.16 10.86 -3.50
CA TYR A 413 -22.69 10.37 -4.76
C TYR A 413 -21.61 10.31 -5.83
N GLY A 414 -21.29 9.08 -6.27
CA GLY A 414 -20.22 8.79 -7.23
C GLY A 414 -20.70 8.00 -8.45
N ARG A 415 -21.99 7.63 -8.52
CA ARG A 415 -22.59 6.94 -9.66
C ARG A 415 -23.46 7.87 -10.50
N GLU A 416 -23.26 7.85 -11.81
CA GLU A 416 -24.08 8.55 -12.81
C GLU A 416 -24.28 10.05 -12.53
N ILE A 417 -23.23 10.72 -12.04
CA ILE A 417 -23.20 12.16 -11.76
C ILE A 417 -23.04 12.94 -13.05
N MET A 418 -23.83 14.01 -13.21
CA MET A 418 -23.71 14.95 -14.32
C MET A 418 -22.59 15.98 -14.04
N GLY A 419 -21.76 16.23 -15.04
CA GLY A 419 -20.64 17.18 -14.98
C GLY A 419 -20.20 17.60 -16.39
N SER A 420 -19.32 18.60 -16.49
CA SER A 420 -18.95 19.21 -17.77
C SER A 420 -18.34 18.22 -18.77
N LYS A 421 -18.78 18.29 -20.04
CA LYS A 421 -18.18 17.58 -21.17
C LYS A 421 -17.04 18.42 -21.76
N ILE A 422 -15.95 17.79 -22.19
CA ILE A 422 -14.79 18.43 -22.84
C ILE A 422 -15.15 19.38 -24.01
N SER A 423 -16.27 19.14 -24.70
CA SER A 423 -16.78 19.98 -25.80
C SER A 423 -17.68 21.12 -25.31
N THR A 424 -18.90 20.82 -24.90
CA THR A 424 -19.92 21.77 -24.42
C THR A 424 -21.06 20.94 -23.82
N GLY A 425 -21.82 21.55 -22.91
CA GLY A 425 -22.89 20.87 -22.19
C GLY A 425 -22.35 19.79 -21.24
N CYS A 426 -23.24 18.92 -20.79
CA CYS A 426 -22.96 17.99 -19.70
C CYS A 426 -22.81 16.54 -20.20
N LYS A 427 -22.09 15.73 -19.43
CA LYS A 427 -22.02 14.27 -19.55
C LYS A 427 -22.23 13.62 -18.19
N SER A 428 -22.59 12.34 -18.17
CA SER A 428 -22.60 11.53 -16.96
C SER A 428 -21.30 10.72 -16.84
N LEU A 429 -20.74 10.60 -15.63
CA LEU A 429 -19.67 9.63 -15.30
C LEU A 429 -19.97 8.91 -13.98
N SER A 430 -19.22 7.85 -13.71
CA SER A 430 -19.22 7.14 -12.42
C SER A 430 -17.79 6.86 -11.96
N GLY A 431 -17.56 6.81 -10.65
CA GLY A 431 -16.29 6.46 -10.00
C GLY A 431 -16.11 7.21 -8.67
N THR A 432 -15.19 6.77 -7.82
CA THR A 432 -14.78 7.56 -6.64
C THR A 432 -14.01 8.82 -7.05
N SER A 433 -13.37 8.80 -8.23
CA SER A 433 -12.84 9.99 -8.92
C SER A 433 -13.91 11.05 -9.25
N VAL A 434 -15.20 10.69 -9.15
CA VAL A 434 -16.38 11.55 -9.29
C VAL A 434 -16.99 11.92 -7.93
N ALA A 435 -16.92 11.03 -6.92
CA ALA A 435 -17.34 11.35 -5.55
C ALA A 435 -16.39 12.35 -4.84
N SER A 436 -15.07 12.24 -5.08
CA SER A 436 -14.07 13.17 -4.55
C SER A 436 -14.37 14.65 -4.88
N PRO A 437 -14.66 15.05 -6.14
CA PRO A 437 -14.99 16.43 -6.46
C PRO A 437 -16.36 16.90 -5.95
N VAL A 438 -17.31 15.99 -5.66
CA VAL A 438 -18.54 16.34 -4.93
C VAL A 438 -18.17 16.83 -3.53
N VAL A 439 -17.33 16.09 -2.80
CA VAL A 439 -16.83 16.50 -1.48
C VAL A 439 -15.93 17.72 -1.58
N ALA A 440 -15.03 17.83 -2.56
CA ALA A 440 -14.16 18.99 -2.71
C ALA A 440 -14.95 20.28 -3.04
N GLY A 441 -16.04 20.17 -3.81
CA GLY A 441 -16.99 21.25 -4.04
C GLY A 441 -17.75 21.65 -2.77
N ILE A 442 -18.22 20.68 -1.99
CA ILE A 442 -18.80 20.89 -0.64
C ILE A 442 -17.78 21.59 0.28
N VAL A 443 -16.52 21.17 0.29
CA VAL A 443 -15.45 21.80 1.08
C VAL A 443 -15.19 23.23 0.62
N CYS A 444 -15.12 23.51 -0.69
CA CYS A 444 -14.96 24.89 -1.19
C CYS A 444 -16.15 25.79 -0.77
N LEU A 445 -17.37 25.26 -0.80
CA LEU A 445 -18.57 25.95 -0.34
C LEU A 445 -18.50 26.26 1.16
N LEU A 446 -18.12 25.28 2.00
CA LEU A 446 -17.95 25.41 3.44
C LEU A 446 -16.79 26.36 3.82
N VAL A 447 -15.64 26.30 3.13
CA VAL A 447 -14.51 27.23 3.33
C VAL A 447 -14.92 28.67 3.01
N SER A 448 -15.85 28.88 2.07
CA SER A 448 -16.37 30.21 1.74
C SER A 448 -17.26 30.84 2.83
N VAL A 449 -17.75 30.04 3.79
CA VAL A 449 -18.54 30.50 4.95
C VAL A 449 -17.67 31.29 5.93
N ILE A 450 -16.42 30.84 6.13
CA ILE A 450 -15.49 31.49 7.04
C ILE A 450 -14.86 32.71 6.34
N PRO A 451 -14.92 33.92 6.95
CA PRO A 451 -14.31 35.11 6.39
C PRO A 451 -12.82 34.89 6.09
N GLU A 452 -12.40 35.29 4.90
CA GLU A 452 -11.05 35.14 4.33
C GLU A 452 -9.92 35.31 5.37
N GLY A 453 -9.87 36.47 6.05
CA GLY A 453 -8.86 36.78 7.06
C GLY A 453 -8.95 36.02 8.40
N LYS A 454 -9.87 35.05 8.53
CA LYS A 454 -9.98 34.10 9.65
C LYS A 454 -9.80 32.64 9.21
N ARG A 455 -9.76 32.35 7.90
CA ARG A 455 -9.75 30.96 7.39
C ARG A 455 -8.58 30.17 7.96
N LYS A 456 -7.35 30.63 7.81
CA LYS A 456 -6.13 29.93 8.23
C LYS A 456 -5.94 29.87 9.77
N ASP A 457 -6.81 30.51 10.57
CA ASP A 457 -6.82 30.44 12.04
C ASP A 457 -7.81 29.37 12.59
N LEU A 458 -8.82 29.01 11.79
CA LEU A 458 -9.93 28.12 12.17
C LEU A 458 -10.02 26.85 11.32
N LEU A 459 -9.72 26.97 10.02
CA LEU A 459 -9.78 25.90 9.03
C LEU A 459 -8.38 25.34 8.75
N ASN A 460 -8.29 24.03 8.90
CA ASN A 460 -7.13 23.18 8.66
C ASN A 460 -7.65 21.76 8.32
N PRO A 461 -6.80 20.83 7.85
CA PRO A 461 -7.23 19.48 7.48
C PRO A 461 -8.02 18.74 8.56
N ALA A 462 -7.61 18.82 9.84
CA ALA A 462 -8.34 18.18 10.94
C ALA A 462 -9.72 18.82 11.20
N SER A 463 -9.82 20.15 11.30
CA SER A 463 -11.10 20.84 11.59
C SER A 463 -12.15 20.66 10.48
N VAL A 464 -11.73 20.63 9.21
CA VAL A 464 -12.64 20.31 8.10
C VAL A 464 -13.02 18.83 8.10
N LYS A 465 -12.06 17.92 8.33
CA LYS A 465 -12.37 16.48 8.49
C LYS A 465 -13.34 16.24 9.65
N GLN A 466 -13.11 16.84 10.82
CA GLN A 466 -13.99 16.80 12.00
C GLN A 466 -15.42 17.16 11.62
N ALA A 467 -15.65 18.32 11.00
CA ALA A 467 -17.00 18.73 10.63
C ALA A 467 -17.69 17.79 9.62
N LEU A 468 -16.92 17.22 8.69
CA LEU A 468 -17.45 16.27 7.70
C LEU A 468 -17.80 14.90 8.30
N VAL A 469 -16.99 14.37 9.21
CA VAL A 469 -17.25 13.06 9.85
C VAL A 469 -18.24 13.16 11.01
N GLU A 470 -18.18 14.22 11.81
CA GLU A 470 -19.11 14.47 12.94
C GLU A 470 -20.51 14.87 12.43
N GLY A 471 -20.62 15.45 11.23
CA GLY A 471 -21.88 15.78 10.57
C GLY A 471 -22.44 14.70 9.64
N ALA A 472 -21.72 13.60 9.40
CA ALA A 472 -22.11 12.60 8.39
C ALA A 472 -23.41 11.85 8.73
N ALA A 473 -24.19 11.55 7.69
CA ALA A 473 -25.41 10.75 7.79
C ALA A 473 -25.07 9.26 7.59
N LYS A 474 -24.96 8.51 8.70
CA LYS A 474 -24.79 7.06 8.69
C LYS A 474 -25.89 6.37 7.86
N LEU A 475 -25.45 5.46 6.99
CA LEU A 475 -26.28 4.67 6.08
C LEU A 475 -26.67 3.33 6.72
N LEU A 476 -27.83 2.81 6.34
CA LEU A 476 -28.36 1.52 6.80
C LEU A 476 -27.88 0.40 5.87
N GLY A 477 -27.12 -0.57 6.41
CA GLY A 477 -26.67 -1.76 5.67
C GLY A 477 -25.15 -1.89 5.49
N PRO A 478 -24.41 -0.85 5.05
CA PRO A 478 -22.95 -0.94 4.91
C PRO A 478 -22.22 -0.91 6.25
N ASN A 479 -21.04 -1.54 6.35
CA ASN A 479 -20.20 -1.44 7.54
C ASN A 479 -19.23 -0.24 7.52
N MET A 480 -18.59 0.05 8.66
CA MET A 480 -17.72 1.22 8.83
C MET A 480 -16.54 1.28 7.83
N TYR A 481 -16.07 0.14 7.35
CA TYR A 481 -14.99 0.04 6.36
C TYR A 481 -15.49 0.19 4.90
N GLU A 482 -16.79 0.41 4.70
CA GLU A 482 -17.40 0.69 3.40
C GLU A 482 -17.93 2.14 3.31
N GLN A 483 -18.59 2.61 4.37
CA GLN A 483 -19.23 3.92 4.40
C GLN A 483 -18.45 5.01 5.15
N GLY A 484 -17.41 4.66 5.91
CA GLY A 484 -16.77 5.60 6.83
C GLY A 484 -17.76 6.08 7.90
N ALA A 485 -17.80 7.38 8.14
CA ALA A 485 -18.82 8.02 8.99
C ALA A 485 -20.23 7.99 8.37
N GLY A 486 -20.35 7.67 7.08
CA GLY A 486 -21.59 7.71 6.29
C GLY A 486 -21.55 8.74 5.17
N ARG A 487 -22.73 9.08 4.65
CA ARG A 487 -22.87 10.05 3.56
C ARG A 487 -22.63 11.47 4.08
N VAL A 488 -21.81 12.24 3.37
CA VAL A 488 -21.58 13.67 3.68
C VAL A 488 -22.89 14.45 3.80
N ASN A 489 -23.01 15.31 4.81
CA ASN A 489 -24.16 16.18 5.02
C ASN A 489 -23.69 17.64 5.07
N LEU A 490 -23.99 18.41 4.02
CA LEU A 490 -23.55 19.80 3.88
C LEU A 490 -24.09 20.70 5.00
N LEU A 491 -25.34 20.49 5.44
CA LEU A 491 -26.02 21.40 6.37
C LEU A 491 -25.53 21.23 7.81
N GLU A 492 -25.31 20.00 8.26
CA GLU A 492 -24.72 19.75 9.59
C GLU A 492 -23.23 20.12 9.60
N SER A 493 -22.47 19.81 8.54
CA SER A 493 -21.09 20.28 8.38
C SER A 493 -20.99 21.81 8.45
N PHE A 494 -21.99 22.51 7.89
CA PHE A 494 -22.12 23.97 7.95
C PHE A 494 -22.39 24.48 9.36
N GLU A 495 -23.36 23.92 10.08
CA GLU A 495 -23.68 24.35 11.46
C GLU A 495 -22.55 24.00 12.46
N ILE A 496 -21.81 22.90 12.24
CA ILE A 496 -20.59 22.59 12.98
C ILE A 496 -19.52 23.66 12.71
N LEU A 497 -19.13 23.91 11.45
CA LEU A 497 -18.06 24.87 11.11
C LEU A 497 -18.39 26.32 11.51
N LYS A 498 -19.65 26.72 11.38
CA LYS A 498 -20.18 28.04 11.77
C LYS A 498 -19.97 28.35 13.26
N ASN A 499 -19.98 27.33 14.12
CA ASN A 499 -19.79 27.45 15.57
C ASN A 499 -18.46 26.83 16.04
N TYR A 500 -17.60 26.42 15.13
CA TYR A 500 -16.41 25.62 15.43
C TYR A 500 -15.39 26.39 16.26
N GLN A 501 -14.91 25.74 17.32
CA GLN A 501 -13.77 26.18 18.11
C GLN A 501 -12.65 25.15 17.95
N PRO A 502 -11.39 25.57 17.69
CA PRO A 502 -10.26 24.67 17.53
C PRO A 502 -10.16 23.66 18.68
N ARG A 503 -10.39 22.38 18.37
CA ARG A 503 -10.46 21.29 19.35
C ARG A 503 -9.82 20.01 18.82
N ALA A 504 -9.46 19.11 19.73
CA ALA A 504 -9.22 17.72 19.36
C ALA A 504 -10.51 16.90 19.51
N SER A 505 -10.68 15.87 18.69
CA SER A 505 -11.68 14.82 18.86
C SER A 505 -11.10 13.46 18.42
N ILE A 506 -11.82 12.37 18.70
CA ILE A 506 -11.48 11.01 18.25
C ILE A 506 -12.58 10.55 17.30
N PHE A 507 -12.17 9.87 16.22
CA PHE A 507 -13.05 9.29 15.23
C PHE A 507 -12.83 7.77 15.12
N PRO A 508 -13.88 6.93 15.20
CA PRO A 508 -15.25 7.28 15.61
C PRO A 508 -15.30 7.74 17.08
N SER A 509 -16.27 8.59 17.43
CA SER A 509 -16.48 9.08 18.81
C SER A 509 -17.29 8.11 19.68
N VAL A 510 -18.02 7.18 19.05
CA VAL A 510 -18.76 6.09 19.70
C VAL A 510 -18.42 4.79 18.99
N LEU A 511 -17.95 3.80 19.75
CA LEU A 511 -17.62 2.46 19.29
C LEU A 511 -18.56 1.47 19.99
N ASP A 512 -19.69 1.15 19.35
CA ASP A 512 -20.71 0.23 19.87
C ASP A 512 -20.68 -1.09 19.10
N TYR A 513 -20.03 -2.11 19.67
CA TYR A 513 -19.91 -3.45 19.10
C TYR A 513 -21.24 -4.25 19.11
N ARG A 514 -22.39 -3.62 19.41
CA ARG A 514 -23.72 -4.22 19.23
C ARG A 514 -24.41 -3.71 17.96
N ASP A 515 -23.87 -2.67 17.34
CA ASP A 515 -24.41 -2.04 16.12
C ASP A 515 -23.99 -2.84 14.88
N CYS A 516 -24.63 -3.99 14.64
CA CYS A 516 -24.51 -4.71 13.38
C CYS A 516 -25.44 -4.09 12.31
N PRO A 517 -25.00 -3.99 11.04
CA PRO A 517 -23.70 -4.43 10.50
C PRO A 517 -22.59 -3.37 10.64
N TYR A 518 -22.86 -2.16 11.14
CA TYR A 518 -21.93 -1.03 11.09
C TYR A 518 -20.56 -1.33 11.74
N SER A 519 -20.57 -2.00 12.88
CA SER A 519 -19.38 -2.38 13.66
C SER A 519 -18.86 -3.79 13.36
N TRP A 520 -19.19 -4.36 12.21
CA TRP A 520 -18.50 -5.54 11.67
C TRP A 520 -16.99 -5.26 11.53
N PRO A 521 -16.09 -6.23 11.81
CA PRO A 521 -16.37 -7.61 12.23
C PRO A 521 -16.68 -7.78 13.72
N PHE A 522 -16.33 -6.79 14.55
CA PHE A 522 -16.43 -6.88 16.02
C PHE A 522 -17.85 -7.20 16.51
N CYS A 523 -18.88 -6.77 15.79
CA CYS A 523 -20.27 -7.02 16.15
C CYS A 523 -20.73 -8.48 15.97
N SER A 524 -20.09 -9.26 15.07
CA SER A 524 -20.42 -10.69 14.89
C SER A 524 -19.67 -11.58 15.88
N GLN A 525 -18.65 -11.05 16.59
CA GLN A 525 -17.87 -11.77 17.59
C GLN A 525 -17.82 -11.04 18.95
N PRO A 526 -18.71 -11.36 19.90
CA PRO A 526 -18.63 -10.80 21.26
C PRO A 526 -17.36 -11.27 21.99
N LEU A 527 -16.89 -10.45 22.92
CA LEU A 527 -15.67 -10.72 23.69
C LEU A 527 -15.94 -11.73 24.82
N TYR A 528 -14.89 -12.42 25.27
CA TYR A 528 -14.92 -13.37 26.37
C TYR A 528 -13.53 -13.54 27.01
N ALA A 529 -13.50 -14.13 28.21
CA ALA A 529 -12.26 -14.29 28.95
C ALA A 529 -11.33 -15.36 28.35
N GLY A 530 -10.02 -15.11 28.40
CA GLY A 530 -9.00 -16.00 27.85
C GLY A 530 -8.85 -15.92 26.32
N ALA A 531 -9.39 -14.89 25.67
CA ALA A 531 -9.17 -14.57 24.25
C ALA A 531 -7.86 -13.80 24.00
N MET A 532 -7.39 -13.76 22.75
CA MET A 532 -6.44 -12.74 22.28
C MET A 532 -7.07 -11.33 22.41
N PRO A 533 -6.27 -10.27 22.65
CA PRO A 533 -6.80 -8.91 22.67
C PRO A 533 -7.41 -8.51 21.32
N VAL A 534 -8.61 -7.92 21.35
CA VAL A 534 -9.23 -7.30 20.18
C VAL A 534 -8.63 -5.92 19.99
N ILE A 535 -8.06 -5.65 18.81
CA ILE A 535 -7.43 -4.37 18.46
C ILE A 535 -8.41 -3.52 17.64
N PHE A 536 -8.56 -2.24 18.01
CA PHE A 536 -9.24 -1.24 17.19
C PHE A 536 -8.46 0.08 17.14
N ASN A 537 -8.19 0.58 15.93
CA ASN A 537 -7.38 1.79 15.72
C ASN A 537 -8.28 3.00 15.42
N ALA A 538 -8.49 3.85 16.43
CA ALA A 538 -9.24 5.09 16.31
C ALA A 538 -8.33 6.26 15.88
N THR A 539 -8.82 7.14 15.00
CA THR A 539 -8.07 8.31 14.54
C THR A 539 -8.26 9.49 15.50
N ILE A 540 -7.16 10.06 16.00
CA ILE A 540 -7.16 11.34 16.70
C ILE A 540 -7.13 12.46 15.66
N LEU A 541 -8.05 13.42 15.75
CA LEU A 541 -8.08 14.62 14.92
C LEU A 541 -7.76 15.84 15.79
N ASN A 542 -6.69 16.59 15.46
CA ASN A 542 -6.26 17.76 16.23
C ASN A 542 -6.45 19.07 15.45
N GLY A 543 -7.64 19.66 15.51
CA GLY A 543 -7.90 20.96 14.88
C GLY A 543 -7.27 22.16 15.60
N MET A 544 -6.57 21.98 16.72
CA MET A 544 -5.98 23.08 17.51
C MET A 544 -4.69 23.66 16.88
N GLY A 545 -3.91 22.87 16.13
CA GLY A 545 -2.66 23.30 15.49
C GLY A 545 -1.81 22.14 14.94
N VAL A 546 -0.81 22.45 14.09
CA VAL A 546 0.01 21.49 13.30
C VAL A 546 0.90 20.53 14.11
N VAL A 547 0.87 20.61 15.44
CA VAL A 547 1.51 19.68 16.36
C VAL A 547 0.62 19.57 17.59
N GLY A 548 0.27 18.35 17.98
CA GLY A 548 -0.34 18.04 19.27
C GLY A 548 0.52 17.09 20.07
N TYR A 549 0.30 17.05 21.38
CA TYR A 549 0.93 16.14 22.32
C TYR A 549 -0.15 15.56 23.23
N VAL A 550 -0.09 14.25 23.47
CA VAL A 550 -0.97 13.60 24.46
C VAL A 550 -0.44 13.89 25.86
N GLU A 551 -1.33 14.34 26.77
CA GLU A 551 -0.98 14.71 28.14
C GLU A 551 -1.39 13.60 29.11
N GLY A 552 -0.38 12.93 29.67
CA GLY A 552 -0.58 11.74 30.50
C GLY A 552 -0.81 10.47 29.67
N LEU A 553 -1.39 9.47 30.33
CA LEU A 553 -1.85 8.23 29.68
C LEU A 553 -3.36 8.33 29.40
N PRO A 554 -3.88 7.75 28.31
CA PRO A 554 -5.30 7.47 28.15
C PRO A 554 -5.89 6.72 29.36
N THR A 555 -7.12 7.04 29.75
CA THR A 555 -7.79 6.36 30.89
C THR A 555 -9.08 5.67 30.46
N TRP A 556 -9.33 4.49 31.03
CA TRP A 556 -10.63 3.83 31.00
C TRP A 556 -11.47 4.30 32.19
N ASN A 557 -12.71 4.71 31.91
CA ASN A 557 -13.68 5.17 32.88
C ASN A 557 -14.98 4.38 32.67
N PRO A 558 -15.15 3.20 33.31
CA PRO A 558 -16.33 2.37 33.17
C PRO A 558 -17.59 3.07 33.71
N SER A 559 -18.76 2.71 33.18
CA SER A 559 -20.05 3.30 33.61
C SER A 559 -20.60 2.68 34.89
N ASP A 560 -20.18 1.45 35.21
CA ASP A 560 -20.62 0.65 36.35
C ASP A 560 -19.47 -0.23 36.87
N ASP A 561 -19.74 -1.00 37.93
CA ASP A 561 -18.76 -1.93 38.51
C ASP A 561 -18.39 -3.07 37.55
N MET A 562 -19.27 -3.45 36.61
CA MET A 562 -19.06 -4.54 35.66
C MET A 562 -18.07 -4.15 34.56
N GLY A 563 -17.97 -2.87 34.21
CA GLY A 563 -16.95 -2.35 33.30
C GLY A 563 -15.50 -2.48 33.81
N ASN A 564 -15.30 -2.86 35.08
CA ASN A 564 -13.98 -3.26 35.60
C ASN A 564 -13.54 -4.67 35.13
N LEU A 565 -14.44 -5.48 34.55
CA LEU A 565 -14.12 -6.81 34.01
C LEU A 565 -13.41 -6.75 32.64
N LEU A 566 -13.45 -5.58 31.99
CA LEU A 566 -12.60 -5.25 30.85
C LEU A 566 -11.18 -4.92 31.36
N ASP A 567 -10.17 -5.53 30.76
CA ASP A 567 -8.81 -5.02 30.74
C ASP A 567 -8.56 -4.34 29.38
N ILE A 568 -7.97 -3.15 29.40
CA ILE A 568 -7.78 -2.35 28.19
C ILE A 568 -6.47 -1.59 28.24
N HIS A 569 -5.63 -1.86 27.25
CA HIS A 569 -4.31 -1.24 27.07
C HIS A 569 -4.34 -0.33 25.84
N PHE A 570 -3.50 0.70 25.83
CA PHE A 570 -3.52 1.76 24.82
C PHE A 570 -2.14 1.96 24.21
N THR A 571 -2.00 1.75 22.89
CA THR A 571 -0.84 2.26 22.15
C THR A 571 -1.28 3.46 21.31
N TYR A 572 -0.51 4.55 21.33
CA TYR A 572 -0.99 5.84 20.80
C TYR A 572 0.15 6.75 20.32
N SER A 573 -0.17 7.68 19.41
CA SER A 573 0.76 8.69 18.95
C SER A 573 1.00 9.77 20.02
N GLY A 574 2.05 9.62 20.83
CA GLY A 574 2.45 10.61 21.84
C GLY A 574 2.75 12.01 21.26
N VAL A 575 3.11 12.09 19.98
CA VAL A 575 3.12 13.32 19.17
C VAL A 575 2.15 13.15 18.01
N ILE A 576 1.22 14.08 17.88
CA ILE A 576 0.23 14.18 16.80
C ILE A 576 0.80 15.14 15.76
N TRP A 577 1.04 14.68 14.53
CA TRP A 577 1.61 15.48 13.44
C TRP A 577 1.31 14.82 12.08
N PRO A 578 0.94 15.60 11.04
CA PRO A 578 0.73 17.04 11.04
C PRO A 578 -0.61 17.47 11.65
N TRP A 579 -1.69 16.69 11.46
CA TRP A 579 -3.02 17.02 12.02
C TRP A 579 -3.70 15.83 12.69
N THR A 580 -3.27 14.63 12.34
CA THR A 580 -3.83 13.38 12.83
C THR A 580 -2.83 12.56 13.64
N GLY A 581 -3.39 11.62 14.40
CA GLY A 581 -2.69 10.65 15.22
C GLY A 581 -3.57 9.42 15.42
N TYR A 582 -3.12 8.45 16.20
CA TYR A 582 -3.84 7.20 16.44
C TYR A 582 -3.99 6.91 17.94
N LEU A 583 -5.07 6.22 18.28
CA LEU A 583 -5.35 5.61 19.57
C LEU A 583 -5.79 4.16 19.29
N ALA A 584 -4.87 3.22 19.46
CA ALA A 584 -5.16 1.80 19.38
C ALA A 584 -5.69 1.28 20.72
N LEU A 585 -6.86 0.65 20.68
CA LEU A 585 -7.53 0.03 21.82
C LEU A 585 -7.23 -1.46 21.82
N HIS A 586 -6.53 -1.98 22.82
CA HIS A 586 -6.22 -3.41 22.97
C HIS A 586 -7.09 -3.97 24.09
N MET A 587 -8.19 -4.62 23.73
CA MET A 587 -9.28 -4.99 24.65
C MET A 587 -9.33 -6.48 24.94
N GLN A 588 -9.31 -6.85 26.22
CA GLN A 588 -9.43 -8.23 26.69
C GLN A 588 -10.39 -8.32 27.88
N ILE A 589 -11.09 -9.44 28.03
CA ILE A 589 -11.92 -9.71 29.21
C ILE A 589 -11.11 -10.52 30.22
N LYS A 590 -11.12 -10.11 31.49
CA LYS A 590 -10.34 -10.73 32.57
C LYS A 590 -10.82 -12.16 32.86
N GLU A 591 -9.91 -13.03 33.24
CA GLU A 591 -10.19 -14.46 33.52
C GLU A 591 -11.26 -14.66 34.62
N GLU A 592 -11.42 -13.70 35.55
CA GLU A 592 -12.48 -13.68 36.57
C GLU A 592 -13.90 -13.58 35.98
N ALA A 593 -14.03 -13.07 34.75
CA ALA A 593 -15.29 -12.93 34.01
C ALA A 593 -15.59 -14.10 33.06
N ALA A 594 -14.88 -15.24 33.15
CA ALA A 594 -15.07 -16.39 32.27
C ALA A 594 -16.50 -17.00 32.27
N THR A 595 -17.33 -16.66 33.28
CA THR A 595 -18.75 -17.07 33.35
C THR A 595 -19.74 -15.91 33.21
N PHE A 596 -19.25 -14.67 33.02
CA PHE A 596 -20.08 -13.48 32.87
C PHE A 596 -20.78 -13.44 31.51
N SER A 597 -21.99 -12.86 31.48
CA SER A 597 -22.68 -12.52 30.23
C SER A 597 -23.46 -11.23 30.43
N GLY A 598 -23.29 -10.28 29.51
CA GLY A 598 -23.88 -8.95 29.60
C GLY A 598 -23.16 -7.96 28.70
N ASP A 599 -23.55 -6.70 28.79
CA ASP A 599 -22.88 -5.61 28.09
C ASP A 599 -21.92 -4.88 29.05
N ILE A 600 -20.86 -4.29 28.51
CA ILE A 600 -19.95 -3.38 29.22
C ILE A 600 -19.98 -2.04 28.50
N GLU A 601 -20.26 -0.95 29.22
CA GLU A 601 -20.22 0.42 28.67
C GLU A 601 -19.30 1.32 29.49
N GLY A 602 -18.62 2.26 28.84
CA GLY A 602 -17.80 3.27 29.50
C GLY A 602 -17.20 4.27 28.53
N ASN A 603 -16.32 5.12 29.06
CA ASN A 603 -15.67 6.19 28.33
C ASN A 603 -14.16 6.04 28.40
N ILE A 604 -13.48 6.21 27.26
CA ILE A 604 -12.03 6.36 27.19
C ILE A 604 -11.73 7.85 27.09
N THR A 605 -10.94 8.39 28.02
CA THR A 605 -10.59 9.83 28.02
C THR A 605 -9.12 10.04 27.68
N VAL A 606 -8.85 11.04 26.85
CA VAL A 606 -7.49 11.41 26.42
C VAL A 606 -7.37 12.92 26.45
N GLN A 607 -6.38 13.45 27.16
CA GLN A 607 -6.06 14.88 27.13
C GLN A 607 -5.02 15.16 26.05
N ILE A 608 -5.25 16.19 25.25
CA ILE A 608 -4.34 16.62 24.18
C ILE A 608 -4.08 18.12 24.36
N PHE A 609 -2.83 18.54 24.24
CA PHE A 609 -2.49 19.95 24.10
C PHE A 609 -1.71 20.23 22.82
N SER A 610 -1.91 21.43 22.29
CA SER A 610 -1.16 21.97 21.15
C SER A 610 -0.45 23.26 21.59
N PRO A 611 0.72 23.59 21.01
CA PRO A 611 1.38 24.86 21.26
C PRO A 611 0.46 26.08 21.01
N PRO A 612 0.73 27.25 21.63
CA PRO A 612 -0.03 28.46 21.36
C PRO A 612 -0.07 28.79 19.87
N ALA A 613 -1.24 29.19 19.35
CA ALA A 613 -1.31 29.64 17.96
C ALA A 613 -0.59 31.00 17.77
N LYS A 614 -0.42 31.42 16.51
CA LYS A 614 0.34 32.63 16.14
C LYS A 614 -0.29 33.90 16.73
N GLY A 615 0.27 34.38 17.84
CA GLY A 615 -0.21 35.56 18.58
C GLY A 615 -0.77 35.23 19.97
N GLU A 616 -1.04 33.96 20.26
CA GLU A 616 -1.41 33.47 21.60
C GLU A 616 -0.17 33.27 22.48
N LYS A 617 -0.38 33.17 23.80
CA LYS A 617 0.68 32.88 24.79
C LYS A 617 0.41 31.60 25.60
N THR A 618 -0.83 31.15 25.63
CA THR A 618 -1.30 29.96 26.35
C THR A 618 -1.39 28.78 25.41
N ARG A 619 -1.00 27.59 25.85
CA ARG A 619 -1.26 26.35 25.09
C ARG A 619 -2.77 26.15 24.93
N ARG A 620 -3.18 25.54 23.82
CA ARG A 620 -4.56 25.07 23.62
C ARG A 620 -4.65 23.64 24.16
N SER A 621 -5.74 23.29 24.85
CA SER A 621 -5.92 21.96 25.43
C SER A 621 -7.36 21.48 25.27
N SER A 622 -7.54 20.22 24.89
CA SER A 622 -8.82 19.58 24.61
C SER A 622 -8.84 18.21 25.26
N THR A 623 -9.94 17.87 25.95
CA THR A 623 -10.18 16.50 26.43
C THR A 623 -11.06 15.79 25.42
N CYS A 624 -10.53 14.75 24.79
CA CYS A 624 -11.29 13.85 23.94
C CYS A 624 -11.93 12.76 24.77
N ILE A 625 -13.12 12.32 24.34
CA ILE A 625 -13.85 11.19 24.92
C ILE A 625 -14.28 10.29 23.76
N LEU A 626 -13.97 8.99 23.85
CA LEU A 626 -14.55 7.95 23.01
C LEU A 626 -15.47 7.11 23.90
N GLN A 627 -16.74 6.95 23.53
CA GLN A 627 -17.66 6.05 24.22
C GLN A 627 -17.47 4.63 23.69
N LEU A 628 -17.19 3.67 24.57
CA LEU A 628 -16.98 2.27 24.24
C LEU A 628 -18.12 1.42 24.81
N LYS A 629 -18.71 0.56 23.96
CA LYS A 629 -19.87 -0.25 24.32
C LYS A 629 -19.68 -1.64 23.72
N LEU A 630 -19.55 -2.64 24.58
CA LEU A 630 -19.11 -4.00 24.27
C LEU A 630 -20.18 -5.02 24.71
N LYS A 631 -20.19 -6.18 24.05
CA LYS A 631 -20.96 -7.34 24.46
C LYS A 631 -20.02 -8.46 24.90
N VAL A 632 -20.27 -9.02 26.07
CA VAL A 632 -19.47 -10.09 26.69
C VAL A 632 -20.30 -11.36 26.86
N ILE A 633 -19.68 -12.51 26.58
CA ILE A 633 -20.25 -13.84 26.78
C ILE A 633 -19.33 -14.72 27.65
N PRO A 634 -19.85 -15.82 28.23
CA PRO A 634 -19.02 -16.80 28.91
C PRO A 634 -18.03 -17.42 27.92
N THR A 635 -16.84 -17.80 28.40
CA THR A 635 -15.76 -18.34 27.56
C THR A 635 -16.26 -19.56 26.76
N PRO A 636 -16.23 -19.52 25.41
CA PRO A 636 -16.70 -20.62 24.57
C PRO A 636 -15.92 -21.92 24.80
N PRO A 637 -16.52 -23.10 24.56
CA PRO A 637 -15.81 -24.37 24.58
C PRO A 637 -14.56 -24.34 23.70
N ARG A 638 -13.44 -24.89 24.20
CA ARG A 638 -12.13 -24.94 23.52
C ARG A 638 -12.24 -25.42 22.07
N GLU A 639 -13.03 -26.46 21.83
CA GLU A 639 -13.31 -27.05 20.51
C GLU A 639 -14.00 -26.12 19.50
N ALA A 640 -14.58 -25.01 19.95
CA ALA A 640 -15.18 -23.97 19.10
C ALA A 640 -14.25 -22.75 18.91
N ARG A 641 -13.05 -22.75 19.52
CA ARG A 641 -12.08 -21.65 19.44
C ARG A 641 -10.95 -21.97 18.46
N ILE A 642 -10.83 -21.10 17.45
CA ILE A 642 -9.84 -21.16 16.36
C ILE A 642 -8.88 -19.99 16.52
N LEU A 643 -7.58 -20.26 16.40
CA LEU A 643 -6.53 -19.24 16.31
C LEU A 643 -6.03 -19.17 14.87
N TRP A 644 -6.13 -18.00 14.24
CA TRP A 644 -5.59 -17.69 12.92
C TRP A 644 -4.18 -17.10 13.07
N ASP A 645 -3.19 -17.69 12.40
CA ASP A 645 -1.84 -17.11 12.37
C ASP A 645 -1.81 -15.92 11.40
N GLN A 646 -1.45 -14.75 11.92
CA GLN A 646 -1.30 -13.50 11.17
C GLN A 646 0.15 -13.00 11.18
N PHE A 647 1.04 -13.66 11.91
CA PHE A 647 2.42 -13.23 12.09
C PHE A 647 3.33 -13.66 10.94
N HIS A 648 3.04 -14.83 10.36
CA HIS A 648 3.78 -15.40 9.25
C HIS A 648 3.23 -15.02 7.86
N SER A 649 2.29 -14.07 7.81
CA SER A 649 1.87 -13.42 6.56
C SER A 649 2.87 -12.31 6.18
N ILE A 650 3.33 -12.24 4.93
CA ILE A 650 4.31 -11.24 4.49
C ILE A 650 3.69 -9.84 4.42
N LYS A 651 4.57 -8.84 4.51
CA LYS A 651 4.19 -7.43 4.46
C LYS A 651 3.90 -6.97 3.04
N TYR A 652 2.64 -6.63 2.84
CA TYR A 652 2.17 -5.78 1.75
C TYR A 652 2.41 -4.30 2.11
N PRO A 653 2.88 -3.44 1.18
CA PRO A 653 3.29 -3.74 -0.21
C PRO A 653 4.74 -4.23 -0.48
N PRO A 654 5.73 -4.26 0.45
CA PRO A 654 7.13 -4.45 0.02
C PRO A 654 7.47 -5.86 -0.49
N GLY A 655 6.71 -6.90 -0.11
CA GLY A 655 6.90 -8.26 -0.63
C GLY A 655 6.23 -8.45 -2.01
N TYR A 656 6.94 -9.07 -2.96
CA TYR A 656 6.35 -9.47 -4.24
C TYR A 656 5.75 -10.87 -4.11
N ILE A 657 4.52 -10.92 -3.58
CA ILE A 657 3.73 -12.14 -3.43
C ILE A 657 2.87 -12.34 -4.68
N PRO A 658 3.03 -13.46 -5.42
CA PRO A 658 2.16 -13.84 -6.51
C PRO A 658 0.88 -14.49 -5.97
N ARG A 659 -0.22 -14.37 -6.71
CA ARG A 659 -1.54 -14.92 -6.32
C ARG A 659 -1.56 -16.45 -6.26
N ASP A 660 -2.47 -16.98 -5.45
CA ASP A 660 -2.86 -18.39 -5.36
C ASP A 660 -3.15 -18.95 -6.77
N SER A 661 -4.22 -18.47 -7.42
CA SER A 661 -4.67 -19.02 -8.70
C SER A 661 -3.98 -18.43 -9.91
N LEU A 662 -3.08 -19.23 -10.49
CA LEU A 662 -2.33 -18.93 -11.71
C LEU A 662 -3.18 -18.94 -13.00
N ASP A 663 -4.47 -19.26 -12.92
CA ASP A 663 -5.44 -19.00 -13.99
C ASP A 663 -5.70 -17.48 -14.16
N VAL A 664 -5.43 -16.65 -13.14
CA VAL A 664 -5.60 -15.19 -13.20
C VAL A 664 -4.39 -14.54 -13.90
N ARG A 665 -4.63 -13.94 -15.08
CA ARG A 665 -3.58 -13.38 -15.96
C ARG A 665 -3.65 -11.86 -16.17
N ASN A 666 -4.57 -11.15 -15.51
CA ASN A 666 -4.74 -9.69 -15.65
C ASN A 666 -4.08 -8.89 -14.53
N ASP A 667 -4.02 -9.49 -13.35
CA ASP A 667 -3.19 -9.11 -12.21
C ASP A 667 -2.54 -10.40 -11.72
N ILE A 668 -1.29 -10.33 -11.27
CA ILE A 668 -0.42 -11.48 -10.98
C ILE A 668 0.17 -11.45 -9.57
N LEU A 669 0.01 -10.34 -8.86
CA LEU A 669 0.44 -10.15 -7.48
C LEU A 669 -0.78 -10.05 -6.58
N ASP A 670 -0.69 -10.53 -5.34
CA ASP A 670 -1.68 -10.14 -4.35
C ASP A 670 -1.36 -8.74 -3.80
N TRP A 671 -2.41 -8.03 -3.39
CA TRP A 671 -2.38 -6.67 -2.86
C TRP A 671 -3.41 -6.46 -1.73
N HIS A 672 -4.23 -7.48 -1.42
CA HIS A 672 -5.38 -7.40 -0.52
C HIS A 672 -5.01 -7.64 0.95
N GLY A 673 -3.80 -8.15 1.20
CA GLY A 673 -3.14 -8.14 2.50
C GLY A 673 -3.69 -9.19 3.44
N ASP A 674 -3.27 -10.44 3.21
CA ASP A 674 -3.82 -11.68 3.77
C ASP A 674 -4.24 -11.58 5.22
N HIS A 675 -5.55 -11.43 5.43
CA HIS A 675 -6.10 -11.19 6.75
C HIS A 675 -7.56 -11.61 6.81
N LEU A 676 -7.93 -12.14 7.97
CA LEU A 676 -9.24 -12.70 8.31
C LEU A 676 -10.43 -11.77 7.97
N HIS A 677 -10.20 -10.46 7.90
CA HIS A 677 -11.21 -9.43 7.64
C HIS A 677 -10.95 -8.59 6.36
N THR A 678 -10.07 -9.04 5.46
CA THR A 678 -9.93 -8.50 4.09
C THR A 678 -10.33 -9.54 3.06
N ASN A 679 -9.38 -10.30 2.51
CA ASN A 679 -9.61 -11.30 1.48
C ASN A 679 -10.33 -12.55 2.03
N PHE A 680 -10.09 -12.92 3.30
CA PHE A 680 -10.75 -14.06 3.95
C PHE A 680 -12.08 -13.73 4.67
N HIS A 681 -12.66 -12.54 4.49
CA HIS A 681 -13.83 -12.09 5.27
C HIS A 681 -15.07 -13.00 5.15
N ILE A 682 -15.34 -13.59 3.99
CA ILE A 682 -16.46 -14.53 3.82
C ILE A 682 -16.22 -15.83 4.61
N MET A 683 -14.96 -16.29 4.70
CA MET A 683 -14.60 -17.42 5.57
C MET A 683 -14.87 -17.07 7.03
N PHE A 684 -14.47 -15.88 7.50
CA PHE A 684 -14.73 -15.43 8.86
C PHE A 684 -16.24 -15.45 9.17
N ASP A 685 -17.07 -14.80 8.36
CA ASP A 685 -18.51 -14.75 8.59
C ASP A 685 -19.14 -16.16 8.58
N MET A 686 -18.73 -17.06 7.67
CA MET A 686 -19.23 -18.44 7.67
C MET A 686 -18.72 -19.30 8.84
N LEU A 687 -17.55 -19.01 9.41
CA LEU A 687 -17.09 -19.62 10.66
C LEU A 687 -17.88 -19.10 11.86
N ARG A 688 -18.19 -17.80 11.90
CA ARG A 688 -19.05 -17.18 12.92
C ARG A 688 -20.47 -17.75 12.89
N ASP A 689 -21.10 -17.85 11.72
CA ASP A 689 -22.39 -18.52 11.52
C ASP A 689 -22.32 -20.03 11.84
N GLY A 690 -21.16 -20.66 11.64
CA GLY A 690 -20.87 -22.03 12.06
C GLY A 690 -20.73 -22.22 13.59
N GLY A 691 -20.74 -21.14 14.36
CA GLY A 691 -20.57 -21.14 15.82
C GLY A 691 -19.11 -21.16 16.29
N TYR A 692 -18.15 -21.02 15.38
CA TYR A 692 -16.72 -20.95 15.70
C TYR A 692 -16.28 -19.52 16.00
N TYR A 693 -15.47 -19.35 17.04
CA TYR A 693 -14.85 -18.08 17.41
C TYR A 693 -13.43 -18.08 16.86
N VAL A 694 -13.07 -17.03 16.11
CA VAL A 694 -11.81 -16.95 15.36
C VAL A 694 -11.03 -15.74 15.83
N GLU A 695 -9.83 -15.98 16.35
CA GLU A 695 -8.97 -14.97 16.98
C GLU A 695 -7.67 -14.84 16.17
N THR A 696 -7.13 -13.62 15.98
CA THR A 696 -5.92 -13.40 15.18
C THR A 696 -4.64 -13.34 16.05
N LEU A 697 -3.57 -13.96 15.57
CA LEU A 697 -2.27 -14.06 16.24
C LEU A 697 -1.19 -13.26 15.48
N GLY A 698 -0.97 -12.00 15.83
CA GLY A 698 0.11 -11.17 15.25
C GLY A 698 1.49 -11.36 15.91
N SER A 699 1.72 -12.53 16.50
CA SER A 699 2.91 -12.87 17.29
C SER A 699 3.40 -14.29 17.01
N PRO A 700 4.71 -14.60 17.19
CA PRO A 700 5.23 -15.97 17.12
C PRO A 700 4.37 -17.01 17.86
N LEU A 701 4.39 -18.26 17.40
CA LEU A 701 3.71 -19.40 18.03
C LEU A 701 4.19 -19.66 19.47
N THR A 702 5.34 -19.09 19.88
CA THR A 702 5.82 -19.10 21.27
C THR A 702 5.06 -18.18 22.23
N CYS A 703 4.26 -17.24 21.73
CA CYS A 703 3.61 -16.19 22.52
C CYS A 703 2.21 -16.54 23.06
N PHE A 704 1.66 -17.72 22.76
CA PHE A 704 0.31 -18.14 23.17
C PHE A 704 0.26 -19.52 23.85
N ASP A 705 -0.74 -19.73 24.71
CA ASP A 705 -1.02 -21.00 25.37
C ASP A 705 -2.07 -21.83 24.60
N ALA A 706 -1.65 -22.99 24.08
CA ALA A 706 -2.46 -23.90 23.30
C ALA A 706 -3.57 -24.62 24.09
N ARG A 707 -3.62 -24.48 25.43
CA ARG A 707 -4.73 -24.97 26.25
C ARG A 707 -6.04 -24.23 25.97
N HIS A 708 -5.98 -22.96 25.56
CA HIS A 708 -7.17 -22.14 25.30
C HIS A 708 -7.86 -22.43 23.95
N TYR A 709 -7.14 -23.00 22.98
CA TYR A 709 -7.59 -23.16 21.58
C TYR A 709 -7.76 -24.61 21.17
N GLY A 710 -8.82 -24.93 20.43
CA GLY A 710 -9.02 -26.26 19.84
C GLY A 710 -8.15 -26.47 18.63
N THR A 711 -8.13 -25.48 17.73
CA THR A 711 -7.46 -25.54 16.43
C THR A 711 -6.64 -24.26 16.18
N LEU A 712 -5.38 -24.44 15.76
CA LEU A 712 -4.58 -23.44 15.05
C LEU A 712 -4.85 -23.61 13.55
N LEU A 713 -5.22 -22.52 12.88
CA LEU A 713 -5.53 -22.45 11.46
C LEU A 713 -4.45 -21.64 10.76
N LEU A 714 -3.74 -22.30 9.85
CA LEU A 714 -2.69 -21.76 8.98
C LEU A 714 -3.25 -21.76 7.55
N VAL A 715 -3.35 -20.60 6.92
CA VAL A 715 -3.84 -20.43 5.55
C VAL A 715 -2.92 -19.43 4.86
N ASP A 716 -2.42 -19.78 3.68
CA ASP A 716 -1.47 -19.02 2.85
C ASP A 716 -0.42 -18.21 3.64
N LEU A 717 0.53 -18.94 4.24
CA LEU A 717 1.62 -18.35 5.03
C LEU A 717 2.92 -18.42 4.24
N GLU A 718 3.55 -17.27 4.06
CA GLU A 718 4.72 -17.11 3.20
C GLU A 718 6.01 -16.73 3.95
N ASP A 719 5.98 -16.41 5.24
CA ASP A 719 7.18 -16.21 6.06
C ASP A 719 7.80 -17.53 6.61
N GLU A 720 8.99 -17.41 7.19
CA GLU A 720 9.77 -18.46 7.85
C GLU A 720 9.42 -18.61 9.34
N TYR A 721 9.71 -19.78 9.94
CA TYR A 721 9.48 -20.05 11.37
C TYR A 721 10.78 -20.10 12.17
N PHE A 722 10.77 -19.65 13.43
CA PHE A 722 11.87 -19.88 14.37
C PHE A 722 11.94 -21.37 14.80
N GLY A 723 13.13 -21.89 15.04
CA GLY A 723 13.33 -23.30 15.42
C GLY A 723 12.63 -23.71 16.72
N GLU A 724 12.47 -22.79 17.66
CA GLU A 724 11.74 -22.99 18.91
C GLU A 724 10.21 -23.01 18.72
N GLU A 725 9.67 -22.38 17.68
CA GLU A 725 8.24 -22.47 17.33
C GLU A 725 7.90 -23.86 16.78
N ILE A 726 8.71 -24.39 15.86
CA ILE A 726 8.57 -25.75 15.33
C ILE A 726 8.58 -26.77 16.47
N LYS A 727 9.47 -26.56 17.45
CA LYS A 727 9.51 -27.38 18.66
C LYS A 727 8.25 -27.22 19.53
N LYS A 728 7.82 -25.99 19.83
CA LYS A 728 6.65 -25.75 20.66
C LYS A 728 5.38 -26.30 20.01
N LEU A 729 5.16 -26.08 18.72
CA LEU A 729 3.99 -26.59 18.00
C LEU A 729 3.93 -28.12 18.06
N ARG A 730 5.06 -28.80 17.87
CA ARG A 730 5.19 -30.24 18.08
C ARG A 730 4.76 -30.65 19.49
N ASP A 731 5.30 -29.99 20.51
CA ASP A 731 5.02 -30.31 21.90
C ASP A 731 3.55 -30.01 22.28
N ASP A 732 2.94 -28.95 21.74
CA ASP A 732 1.53 -28.59 21.97
C ASP A 732 0.55 -29.53 21.26
N VAL A 733 0.83 -29.94 20.02
CA VAL A 733 0.01 -30.94 19.32
C VAL A 733 0.06 -32.28 20.04
N ILE A 734 1.27 -32.78 20.36
CA ILE A 734 1.43 -34.11 20.96
C ILE A 734 0.94 -34.14 22.41
N ASN A 735 1.31 -33.15 23.24
CA ASN A 735 1.11 -33.20 24.70
C ASN A 735 -0.07 -32.37 25.19
N THR A 736 -0.32 -31.19 24.61
CA THR A 736 -1.41 -30.29 25.00
C THR A 736 -2.73 -30.67 24.30
N GLY A 737 -2.66 -31.30 23.11
CA GLY A 737 -3.83 -31.65 22.31
C GLY A 737 -4.35 -30.46 21.50
N LEU A 738 -3.46 -29.58 21.05
CA LEU A 738 -3.76 -28.62 19.98
C LEU A 738 -4.00 -29.38 18.67
N SER A 739 -4.94 -28.92 17.86
CA SER A 739 -5.04 -29.38 16.48
C SER A 739 -4.53 -28.32 15.51
N VAL A 740 -4.01 -28.75 14.36
CA VAL A 740 -3.48 -27.86 13.31
C VAL A 740 -4.22 -28.13 12.02
N VAL A 741 -4.65 -27.08 11.35
CA VAL A 741 -5.23 -27.10 10.01
C VAL A 741 -4.33 -26.24 9.12
N VAL A 742 -3.84 -26.81 8.02
CA VAL A 742 -3.01 -26.10 7.04
C VAL A 742 -3.70 -26.10 5.68
N PHE A 743 -3.96 -24.92 5.14
CA PHE A 743 -4.24 -24.67 3.74
C PHE A 743 -2.98 -24.01 3.16
N ALA A 744 -2.12 -24.83 2.54
CA ALA A 744 -0.97 -24.34 1.77
C ALA A 744 -1.41 -23.98 0.35
N ASP A 745 -0.49 -23.48 -0.47
CA ASP A 745 -0.73 -23.18 -1.88
C ASP A 745 0.49 -23.59 -2.75
N TRP A 746 0.58 -23.21 -4.04
CA TRP A 746 1.72 -23.62 -4.87
C TRP A 746 3.04 -22.99 -4.42
N TYR A 747 4.10 -23.76 -4.62
CA TYR A 747 5.47 -23.28 -4.60
C TYR A 747 6.27 -24.00 -5.69
N ASN A 748 6.68 -23.27 -6.72
CA ASN A 748 7.47 -23.82 -7.83
C ASN A 748 8.49 -22.80 -8.33
N VAL A 749 9.78 -23.03 -8.04
CA VAL A 749 10.87 -22.06 -8.28
C VAL A 749 10.98 -21.69 -9.76
N ASP A 750 10.83 -22.69 -10.62
CA ASP A 750 10.90 -22.55 -12.06
C ASP A 750 9.78 -21.62 -12.58
N THR A 751 8.59 -21.71 -12.00
CA THR A 751 7.43 -20.87 -12.30
C THR A 751 7.59 -19.45 -11.78
N MET A 752 8.08 -19.25 -10.54
CA MET A 752 8.42 -17.91 -10.02
C MET A 752 9.46 -17.19 -10.91
N VAL A 753 10.49 -17.92 -11.36
CA VAL A 753 11.53 -17.37 -12.24
C VAL A 753 10.97 -17.04 -13.63
N LYS A 754 10.01 -17.82 -14.15
CA LYS A 754 9.27 -17.53 -15.39
C LYS A 754 8.32 -16.32 -15.24
N MET A 755 7.78 -16.07 -14.04
CA MET A 755 6.90 -14.93 -13.71
C MET A 755 7.62 -13.60 -13.53
N ARG A 756 8.95 -13.55 -13.62
CA ARG A 756 9.70 -12.29 -13.53
C ARG A 756 9.17 -11.28 -14.56
N PHE A 757 8.89 -10.06 -14.12
CA PHE A 757 8.41 -8.98 -14.98
C PHE A 757 9.27 -7.74 -14.78
N PHE A 758 9.27 -6.86 -15.78
CA PHE A 758 9.87 -5.54 -15.67
C PHE A 758 8.77 -4.59 -15.23
N ASP A 759 8.89 -4.00 -14.03
CA ASP A 759 8.00 -2.91 -13.62
C ASP A 759 8.48 -1.62 -14.27
N ASP A 760 7.62 -0.99 -15.08
CA ASP A 760 7.92 0.29 -15.73
C ASP A 760 8.09 1.43 -14.71
N ASN A 761 7.49 1.32 -13.51
CA ASN A 761 7.52 2.34 -12.46
C ASN A 761 8.87 2.35 -11.73
N THR A 762 9.33 1.20 -11.20
CA THR A 762 10.67 1.08 -10.61
C THR A 762 11.78 0.89 -11.65
N ARG A 763 11.41 0.62 -12.91
CA ARG A 763 12.29 0.23 -14.02
C ARG A 763 13.19 -0.96 -13.68
N SER A 764 12.76 -1.84 -12.79
CA SER A 764 13.52 -3.03 -12.37
C SER A 764 12.82 -4.32 -12.77
N TRP A 765 13.62 -5.35 -13.02
CA TRP A 765 13.14 -6.71 -13.02
C TRP A 765 12.78 -7.12 -11.59
N TRP A 766 11.51 -7.43 -11.37
CA TRP A 766 11.03 -8.07 -10.16
C TRP A 766 10.82 -9.56 -10.40
N THR A 767 10.86 -10.32 -9.31
CA THR A 767 10.59 -11.75 -9.31
C THR A 767 9.92 -12.08 -7.96
N PRO A 768 8.93 -12.99 -7.94
CA PRO A 768 8.27 -13.40 -6.71
C PRO A 768 9.25 -13.80 -5.60
N VAL A 769 9.01 -13.34 -4.37
CA VAL A 769 9.88 -13.67 -3.23
C VAL A 769 9.67 -15.10 -2.73
N THR A 770 8.50 -15.67 -3.03
CA THR A 770 7.99 -17.01 -2.69
C THR A 770 6.99 -17.47 -3.78
N GLY A 771 6.32 -18.61 -3.58
CA GLY A 771 5.11 -19.01 -4.32
C GLY A 771 3.90 -18.21 -3.82
N GLY A 772 2.71 -18.80 -3.74
CA GLY A 772 1.72 -18.31 -2.77
C GLY A 772 2.28 -18.56 -1.37
N ALA A 773 1.94 -19.71 -0.79
CA ALA A 773 2.58 -20.17 0.44
C ALA A 773 4.10 -20.44 0.32
N ASN A 774 4.84 -20.24 1.40
CA ASN A 774 6.22 -20.69 1.55
C ASN A 774 6.23 -22.17 1.98
N VAL A 775 5.95 -23.04 1.01
CA VAL A 775 5.92 -24.49 1.21
C VAL A 775 7.22 -25.05 1.83
N PRO A 776 8.44 -24.57 1.51
CA PRO A 776 9.65 -24.97 2.25
C PRO A 776 9.59 -24.69 3.77
N ALA A 777 9.08 -23.53 4.19
CA ALA A 777 8.90 -23.21 5.61
C ALA A 777 7.80 -24.06 6.26
N LEU A 778 6.66 -24.25 5.58
CA LEU A 778 5.59 -25.15 6.04
C LEU A 778 6.08 -26.61 6.14
N ASN A 779 6.96 -27.06 5.25
CA ASN A 779 7.58 -28.38 5.30
C ASN A 779 8.50 -28.55 6.51
N ASP A 780 9.30 -27.55 6.88
CA ASP A 780 10.11 -27.60 8.10
C ASP A 780 9.24 -27.57 9.37
N LEU A 781 8.13 -26.82 9.37
CA LEU A 781 7.13 -26.81 10.44
C LEU A 781 6.44 -28.17 10.63
N LEU A 782 6.12 -28.86 9.53
CA LEU A 782 5.38 -30.12 9.50
C LEU A 782 6.26 -31.39 9.57
N ALA A 783 7.57 -31.27 9.31
CA ALA A 783 8.54 -32.36 9.38
C ALA A 783 8.50 -33.18 10.70
N PRO A 784 8.28 -32.61 11.91
CA PRO A 784 8.15 -33.37 13.16
C PRO A 784 7.03 -34.43 13.16
N PHE A 785 6.04 -34.29 12.27
CA PHE A 785 4.89 -35.19 12.12
C PHE A 785 4.99 -36.14 10.92
N GLY A 786 6.05 -36.03 10.11
CA GLY A 786 6.25 -36.83 8.90
C GLY A 786 5.36 -36.41 7.72
N ILE A 787 4.93 -35.15 7.69
CA ILE A 787 4.10 -34.56 6.63
C ILE A 787 4.97 -33.59 5.81
N ALA A 788 4.79 -33.57 4.49
CA ALA A 788 5.37 -32.55 3.61
C ALA A 788 4.60 -32.44 2.28
N PHE A 789 4.57 -31.24 1.71
CA PHE A 789 4.08 -30.92 0.37
C PHE A 789 5.22 -30.86 -0.68
N GLY A 790 4.86 -31.03 -1.95
CA GLY A 790 5.74 -31.01 -3.11
C GLY A 790 5.82 -29.66 -3.81
N ASP A 791 6.22 -29.69 -5.09
CA ASP A 791 6.44 -28.54 -5.96
C ASP A 791 5.58 -28.54 -7.24
N LYS A 792 4.57 -29.42 -7.31
CA LYS A 792 3.60 -29.47 -8.42
C LYS A 792 2.65 -28.28 -8.39
N ILE A 793 2.03 -28.02 -9.54
CA ILE A 793 0.98 -26.98 -9.68
C ILE A 793 -0.26 -27.68 -10.24
N LEU A 794 -1.12 -28.17 -9.34
CA LEU A 794 -2.26 -28.99 -9.71
C LEU A 794 -3.48 -28.13 -10.06
N ASN A 795 -4.16 -28.48 -11.14
CA ASN A 795 -5.40 -27.83 -11.56
C ASN A 795 -6.48 -28.87 -11.93
N GLY A 796 -7.73 -28.61 -11.50
CA GLY A 796 -8.91 -29.35 -11.96
C GLY A 796 -10.06 -29.39 -10.95
N ASP A 797 -11.22 -29.80 -11.42
CA ASP A 797 -12.42 -29.92 -10.58
C ASP A 797 -12.51 -31.33 -9.96
N PHE A 798 -12.86 -31.42 -8.69
CA PHE A 798 -13.05 -32.66 -7.92
C PHE A 798 -14.38 -32.61 -7.12
N VAL A 799 -14.77 -33.73 -6.52
CA VAL A 799 -16.01 -33.85 -5.72
C VAL A 799 -15.72 -34.60 -4.43
N ILE A 800 -16.12 -34.05 -3.29
CA ILE A 800 -16.00 -34.66 -1.97
C ILE A 800 -17.30 -34.44 -1.19
N ASP A 801 -17.88 -35.51 -0.62
CA ASP A 801 -19.26 -35.52 -0.07
C ASP A 801 -20.34 -34.94 -1.01
N GLY A 802 -20.16 -35.06 -2.33
CA GLY A 802 -21.08 -34.51 -3.32
C GLY A 802 -20.99 -32.98 -3.50
N GLU A 803 -20.22 -32.27 -2.67
CA GLU A 803 -19.82 -30.88 -2.94
C GLU A 803 -18.77 -30.88 -4.06
N GLN A 804 -19.01 -30.08 -5.10
CA GLN A 804 -18.05 -29.88 -6.19
C GLN A 804 -17.14 -28.71 -5.86
N SER A 805 -15.83 -28.96 -5.85
CA SER A 805 -14.80 -27.95 -5.63
C SER A 805 -13.78 -27.97 -6.77
N ARG A 806 -13.17 -26.82 -7.03
CA ARG A 806 -12.03 -26.66 -7.94
C ARG A 806 -10.75 -26.58 -7.14
N TYR A 807 -9.76 -27.38 -7.53
CA TYR A 807 -8.35 -27.19 -7.15
C TYR A 807 -7.72 -26.27 -8.19
N ALA A 808 -7.17 -25.14 -7.74
CA ALA A 808 -6.98 -23.93 -8.53
C ALA A 808 -5.53 -23.43 -8.54
N SER A 809 -4.57 -24.35 -8.78
CA SER A 809 -3.11 -24.16 -8.67
C SER A 809 -2.53 -24.49 -7.30
N GLY A 810 -3.12 -25.42 -6.54
CA GLY A 810 -2.50 -25.93 -5.31
C GLY A 810 -1.34 -26.91 -5.52
N THR A 811 -0.60 -27.20 -4.44
CA THR A 811 0.50 -28.19 -4.37
C THR A 811 0.00 -29.62 -4.07
N ASP A 812 0.89 -30.62 -4.11
CA ASP A 812 0.63 -32.03 -3.78
C ASP A 812 1.25 -32.50 -2.46
N ILE A 813 0.67 -33.51 -1.80
CA ILE A 813 1.21 -34.08 -0.55
C ILE A 813 2.21 -35.20 -0.88
N VAL A 814 3.49 -35.03 -0.53
CA VAL A 814 4.59 -35.95 -0.92
C VAL A 814 5.20 -36.76 0.23
N LYS A 815 4.92 -36.37 1.49
CA LYS A 815 5.15 -37.21 2.67
C LYS A 815 3.89 -37.21 3.53
N PHE A 816 3.49 -38.39 4.03
CA PHE A 816 2.36 -38.51 4.96
C PHE A 816 2.52 -39.74 5.88
N PRO A 817 2.24 -39.63 7.19
CA PRO A 817 2.45 -40.71 8.15
C PRO A 817 1.49 -41.88 7.96
N ARG A 818 1.98 -43.08 8.33
CA ARG A 818 1.21 -44.33 8.35
C ARG A 818 0.00 -44.21 9.30
N GLY A 819 -1.16 -44.70 8.87
CA GLY A 819 -2.39 -44.75 9.66
C GLY A 819 -3.25 -43.49 9.57
N GLY A 820 -2.73 -42.41 8.97
CA GLY A 820 -3.55 -41.28 8.52
C GLY A 820 -4.42 -41.62 7.30
N TYR A 821 -5.30 -40.71 6.96
CA TYR A 821 -6.25 -40.80 5.85
C TYR A 821 -5.86 -39.77 4.80
N LEU A 822 -5.73 -40.17 3.53
CA LEU A 822 -5.15 -39.37 2.46
C LEU A 822 -5.99 -39.50 1.18
N HIS A 823 -6.61 -38.41 0.75
CA HIS A 823 -7.48 -38.36 -0.42
C HIS A 823 -6.72 -37.89 -1.66
N SER A 824 -6.85 -38.65 -2.74
CA SER A 824 -6.24 -38.38 -4.05
C SER A 824 -7.29 -38.25 -5.13
N PHE A 825 -7.08 -37.31 -6.07
CA PHE A 825 -7.99 -37.08 -7.19
C PHE A 825 -7.22 -36.84 -8.51
N PRO A 826 -7.84 -37.09 -9.68
CA PRO A 826 -7.16 -37.02 -10.98
C PRO A 826 -7.00 -35.57 -11.48
N PHE A 827 -5.87 -34.95 -11.18
CA PHE A 827 -5.53 -33.55 -11.55
C PHE A 827 -4.61 -33.45 -12.77
N HIS A 828 -4.53 -32.25 -13.33
CA HIS A 828 -3.53 -31.84 -14.32
C HIS A 828 -2.37 -31.14 -13.61
N ASP A 829 -1.13 -31.61 -13.76
CA ASP A 829 0.05 -30.89 -13.28
C ASP A 829 0.54 -29.87 -14.32
N SER A 830 0.80 -28.65 -13.82
CA SER A 830 1.17 -27.47 -14.60
C SER A 830 2.63 -27.06 -14.40
N SER A 831 3.37 -27.74 -13.51
CA SER A 831 4.74 -27.42 -13.08
C SER A 831 5.74 -27.19 -14.24
N GLU A 832 5.80 -28.12 -15.19
CA GLU A 832 6.63 -27.98 -16.41
C GLU A 832 6.08 -26.93 -17.38
N SER A 833 4.74 -26.75 -17.38
CA SER A 833 3.98 -25.92 -18.33
C SER A 833 3.99 -24.44 -17.93
N GLY A 834 5.13 -23.78 -18.14
CA GLY A 834 5.31 -22.35 -17.85
C GLY A 834 4.17 -21.45 -18.37
N ALA A 835 3.83 -20.43 -17.57
CA ALA A 835 2.61 -19.62 -17.60
C ALA A 835 2.24 -18.88 -18.92
N THR A 836 2.99 -19.08 -20.00
CA THR A 836 2.85 -18.39 -21.29
C THR A 836 2.40 -19.29 -22.46
N GLN A 837 2.12 -20.59 -22.23
CA GLN A 837 1.58 -21.46 -23.29
C GLN A 837 0.04 -21.45 -23.42
N ASN A 838 -0.41 -21.87 -24.60
CA ASN A 838 -1.79 -21.75 -25.08
C ASN A 838 -2.67 -22.95 -24.67
N VAL A 839 -3.98 -22.73 -24.69
CA VAL A 839 -5.01 -23.78 -24.60
C VAL A 839 -5.00 -24.63 -25.89
N MET A 840 -4.01 -25.51 -26.06
CA MET A 840 -3.99 -26.53 -27.11
C MET A 840 -2.99 -27.70 -26.89
N LEU A 841 -2.86 -28.20 -25.65
CA LEU A 841 -2.20 -29.48 -25.36
C LEU A 841 -3.14 -30.45 -24.62
N SER A 842 -4.00 -31.14 -25.38
CA SER A 842 -4.79 -32.27 -24.88
C SER A 842 -3.92 -33.54 -24.80
N GLY A 843 -2.85 -33.51 -24.01
CA GLY A 843 -1.80 -34.54 -24.03
C GLY A 843 -1.19 -34.93 -22.68
N THR A 844 -1.34 -34.12 -21.63
CA THR A 844 -0.99 -34.46 -20.25
C THR A 844 -2.06 -35.38 -19.66
N ALA A 845 -1.67 -36.59 -19.25
CA ALA A 845 -2.56 -37.52 -18.58
C ALA A 845 -2.88 -37.01 -17.16
N LYS A 846 -4.16 -37.02 -16.77
CA LYS A 846 -4.54 -36.78 -15.38
C LYS A 846 -3.97 -37.87 -14.48
N ALA A 847 -3.36 -37.47 -13.37
CA ALA A 847 -2.77 -38.38 -12.39
C ALA A 847 -3.50 -38.26 -11.05
N ASP A 848 -3.82 -39.40 -10.42
CA ASP A 848 -4.41 -39.43 -9.08
C ASP A 848 -3.39 -38.95 -8.05
N THR A 849 -3.57 -37.71 -7.60
CA THR A 849 -2.59 -36.98 -6.81
C THR A 849 -3.16 -36.63 -5.44
N PRO A 850 -2.45 -36.93 -4.32
CA PRO A 850 -2.93 -36.66 -2.97
C PRO A 850 -2.93 -35.17 -2.63
N ILE A 851 -4.07 -34.67 -2.15
CA ILE A 851 -4.27 -33.24 -1.84
C ILE A 851 -4.86 -32.93 -0.47
N LEU A 852 -5.46 -33.92 0.21
CA LEU A 852 -6.05 -33.76 1.55
C LEU A 852 -5.59 -34.89 2.47
N GLY A 853 -4.87 -34.54 3.53
CA GLY A 853 -4.38 -35.46 4.56
C GLY A 853 -4.97 -35.19 5.93
N LEU A 854 -5.42 -36.23 6.64
CA LEU A 854 -6.02 -36.17 7.97
C LEU A 854 -5.37 -37.21 8.90
N VAL A 855 -4.84 -36.80 10.06
CA VAL A 855 -4.16 -37.71 11.00
C VAL A 855 -4.32 -37.29 12.48
N GLU A 856 -4.26 -38.28 13.38
CA GLU A 856 -4.20 -38.08 14.83
C GLU A 856 -2.74 -38.13 15.30
N ALA A 857 -2.30 -37.08 16.01
CA ALA A 857 -0.89 -36.82 16.34
C ALA A 857 -0.72 -36.64 17.87
N GLY A 858 -0.49 -37.74 18.58
CA GLY A 858 -0.48 -37.73 20.05
C GLY A 858 -1.89 -37.52 20.60
N LYS A 859 -2.12 -36.41 21.32
CA LYS A 859 -3.48 -35.97 21.70
C LYS A 859 -4.13 -35.05 20.66
N GLY A 860 -3.34 -34.44 19.78
CA GLY A 860 -3.78 -33.50 18.78
C GLY A 860 -4.20 -34.15 17.47
N ARG A 861 -4.62 -33.33 16.51
CA ARG A 861 -5.00 -33.74 15.15
C ARG A 861 -4.40 -32.79 14.14
N ILE A 862 -4.04 -33.30 12.97
CA ILE A 862 -3.52 -32.50 11.87
C ILE A 862 -4.36 -32.75 10.64
N ALA A 863 -4.80 -31.67 10.01
CA ALA A 863 -5.35 -31.64 8.67
C ALA A 863 -4.44 -30.80 7.77
N VAL A 864 -4.13 -31.30 6.58
CA VAL A 864 -3.36 -30.58 5.56
C VAL A 864 -4.08 -30.65 4.22
N TYR A 865 -4.17 -29.50 3.57
CA TYR A 865 -4.75 -29.28 2.25
C TYR A 865 -3.82 -28.32 1.47
N GLY A 866 -3.68 -28.51 0.16
CA GLY A 866 -2.64 -27.85 -0.63
C GLY A 866 -3.10 -26.70 -1.53
N ASP A 867 -4.31 -26.16 -1.34
CA ASP A 867 -4.89 -25.02 -2.07
C ASP A 867 -5.57 -24.07 -1.08
N SER A 868 -5.25 -22.77 -1.09
CA SER A 868 -5.88 -21.72 -0.25
C SER A 868 -6.93 -20.90 -1.00
N ASN A 869 -6.87 -20.82 -2.33
CA ASN A 869 -7.77 -20.04 -3.18
C ASN A 869 -9.26 -20.40 -2.98
N CYS A 870 -9.57 -21.60 -2.48
CA CYS A 870 -10.94 -22.00 -2.17
C CYS A 870 -11.51 -21.36 -0.88
N LEU A 871 -10.69 -20.59 -0.14
CA LEU A 871 -11.06 -19.79 1.03
C LEU A 871 -11.02 -18.27 0.76
N ASP A 872 -10.06 -17.80 -0.04
CA ASP A 872 -9.98 -16.41 -0.50
C ASP A 872 -11.27 -16.00 -1.24
N SER A 873 -11.89 -14.88 -0.83
CA SER A 873 -13.08 -14.33 -1.48
C SER A 873 -12.81 -13.43 -2.69
N SER A 874 -11.55 -13.06 -2.90
CA SER A 874 -11.11 -12.12 -3.94
C SER A 874 -11.20 -12.75 -5.33
N HIS A 875 -10.71 -13.98 -5.46
CA HIS A 875 -10.54 -14.72 -6.72
C HIS A 875 -11.11 -16.14 -6.69
N MET A 876 -11.90 -16.46 -5.65
CA MET A 876 -12.69 -17.69 -5.53
C MET A 876 -13.47 -18.04 -6.82
N VAL A 877 -13.23 -19.24 -7.35
CA VAL A 877 -14.06 -19.84 -8.42
C VAL A 877 -15.16 -20.71 -7.81
N THR A 878 -14.81 -21.46 -6.76
CA THR A 878 -15.71 -22.28 -5.93
C THR A 878 -15.20 -22.24 -4.50
N ASN A 879 -16.06 -22.03 -3.51
CA ASN A 879 -15.64 -22.11 -2.12
C ASN A 879 -15.46 -23.57 -1.67
N CYS A 880 -14.64 -23.79 -0.64
CA CYS A 880 -14.48 -25.07 0.06
C CYS A 880 -14.94 -25.01 1.53
N TYR A 881 -15.85 -24.08 1.87
CA TYR A 881 -16.23 -23.84 3.27
C TYR A 881 -16.92 -25.05 3.93
N GLY A 882 -17.61 -25.91 3.16
CA GLY A 882 -18.14 -27.19 3.65
C GLY A 882 -17.05 -28.20 4.02
N LEU A 883 -16.00 -28.30 3.21
CA LEU A 883 -14.79 -29.08 3.51
C LEU A 883 -14.05 -28.53 4.75
N LEU A 884 -13.82 -27.21 4.83
CA LEU A 884 -13.22 -26.57 6.01
C LEU A 884 -14.04 -26.88 7.27
N LYS A 885 -15.38 -26.80 7.20
CA LYS A 885 -16.25 -27.13 8.33
C LYS A 885 -16.10 -28.59 8.79
N LYS A 886 -16.01 -29.55 7.87
CA LYS A 886 -15.73 -30.97 8.20
C LYS A 886 -14.34 -31.17 8.83
N ILE A 887 -13.33 -30.47 8.32
CA ILE A 887 -11.97 -30.44 8.89
C ILE A 887 -11.98 -29.87 10.32
N LEU A 888 -12.80 -28.85 10.59
CA LEU A 888 -12.96 -28.26 11.93
C LEU A 888 -13.80 -29.14 12.88
N ASP A 889 -14.83 -29.84 12.39
CA ASP A 889 -15.57 -30.82 13.17
C ASP A 889 -14.67 -32.01 13.58
N PHE A 890 -13.71 -32.42 12.73
CA PHE A 890 -12.66 -33.37 13.10
C PHE A 890 -11.67 -32.78 14.11
N THR A 891 -11.02 -31.67 13.78
CA THR A 891 -9.91 -31.11 14.57
C THR A 891 -10.38 -30.56 15.93
N GLY A 892 -11.45 -29.79 15.97
CA GLY A 892 -12.06 -29.32 17.21
C GLY A 892 -12.77 -30.44 17.97
N LYS A 893 -13.85 -30.98 17.38
CA LYS A 893 -14.85 -31.81 18.10
C LYS A 893 -14.56 -33.32 18.08
N SER A 894 -13.46 -33.76 17.47
CA SER A 894 -13.10 -35.18 17.30
C SER A 894 -14.05 -35.97 16.38
N ASN A 895 -14.92 -35.30 15.61
CA ASN A 895 -15.93 -35.97 14.79
C ASN A 895 -15.30 -36.55 13.50
N LYS A 896 -15.47 -37.85 13.26
CA LYS A 896 -14.94 -38.53 12.07
C LYS A 896 -16.04 -38.72 11.05
N ASP A 897 -16.06 -37.82 10.06
CA ASP A 897 -16.95 -37.89 8.91
C ASP A 897 -16.79 -39.24 8.15
N PRO A 898 -17.89 -39.95 7.82
CA PRO A 898 -17.80 -41.30 7.23
C PRO A 898 -17.09 -41.38 5.87
N ILE A 899 -17.03 -40.28 5.11
CA ILE A 899 -16.37 -40.24 3.80
C ILE A 899 -14.91 -39.86 3.99
N LEU A 900 -14.62 -38.81 4.77
CA LEU A 900 -13.25 -38.37 5.04
C LEU A 900 -12.41 -39.42 5.77
N PHE A 901 -13.04 -40.26 6.59
CA PHE A 901 -12.40 -41.33 7.39
C PHE A 901 -12.74 -42.75 6.90
N SER A 902 -13.09 -42.91 5.62
CA SER A 902 -13.31 -44.23 5.01
C SER A 902 -12.02 -45.07 4.98
N ASP A 903 -12.11 -46.39 5.17
CA ASP A 903 -10.93 -47.27 5.15
C ASP A 903 -10.24 -47.31 3.77
N SER A 904 -10.93 -46.93 2.69
CA SER A 904 -10.38 -46.86 1.32
C SER A 904 -9.30 -45.80 1.11
N VAL A 905 -9.25 -44.75 1.95
CA VAL A 905 -8.24 -43.67 1.85
C VAL A 905 -7.16 -43.79 2.95
N LYS A 906 -7.23 -44.84 3.77
CA LYS A 906 -6.37 -45.04 4.94
C LYS A 906 -5.01 -45.59 4.56
N GLN A 907 -3.94 -44.95 5.04
CA GLN A 907 -2.57 -45.23 4.60
C GLN A 907 -1.92 -46.36 5.42
N ASP A 908 -2.00 -47.58 4.87
CA ASP A 908 -1.38 -48.80 5.42
C ASP A 908 0.16 -48.72 5.51
N LYS A 909 0.78 -47.84 4.73
CA LYS A 909 2.21 -47.52 4.70
C LYS A 909 2.36 -46.00 4.70
N PRO A 910 3.47 -45.43 5.21
CA PRO A 910 3.70 -43.99 5.05
C PRO A 910 3.92 -43.65 3.57
N LEU A 911 3.38 -42.52 3.13
CA LEU A 911 3.81 -41.92 1.87
C LEU A 911 5.17 -41.25 2.09
N TYR A 912 6.13 -41.51 1.21
CA TYR A 912 7.52 -41.10 1.38
C TYR A 912 8.17 -40.72 0.06
N MET A 913 8.83 -39.56 0.04
CA MET A 913 9.71 -39.08 -1.01
C MET A 913 11.08 -38.68 -0.42
N ASP A 914 12.15 -38.78 -1.20
CA ASP A 914 13.50 -38.35 -0.79
C ASP A 914 13.50 -36.84 -0.47
N GLU A 915 14.22 -36.43 0.57
CA GLU A 915 14.36 -35.03 0.98
C GLU A 915 14.98 -34.14 -0.12
N LYS A 916 15.80 -34.73 -0.99
CA LYS A 916 16.39 -34.04 -2.15
C LYS A 916 15.40 -33.71 -3.27
N LEU A 917 14.16 -34.18 -3.16
CA LEU A 917 13.07 -33.92 -4.10
C LEU A 917 12.02 -32.97 -3.51
N LEU A 918 12.18 -32.51 -2.27
CA LEU A 918 11.29 -31.50 -1.68
C LEU A 918 11.57 -30.11 -2.29
N PRO A 919 10.55 -29.23 -2.36
CA PRO A 919 10.76 -27.83 -2.78
C PRO A 919 11.83 -27.16 -1.93
N SER A 920 12.70 -26.39 -2.59
CA SER A 920 13.84 -25.71 -1.96
C SER A 920 13.70 -24.19 -2.02
N ARG A 921 14.20 -23.52 -0.97
CA ARG A 921 14.19 -22.06 -0.85
C ARG A 921 15.03 -21.40 -1.95
N ARG A 922 14.54 -20.27 -2.47
CA ARG A 922 15.29 -19.44 -3.43
C ARG A 922 16.54 -18.84 -2.77
N THR A 923 17.67 -18.91 -3.46
CA THR A 923 18.97 -18.38 -3.00
C THR A 923 19.38 -17.09 -3.72
N ASP A 924 18.59 -16.65 -4.70
CA ASP A 924 18.82 -15.44 -5.51
C ASP A 924 18.07 -14.20 -5.00
N VAL A 925 17.18 -14.36 -4.01
CA VAL A 925 16.37 -13.29 -3.42
C VAL A 925 16.78 -13.03 -1.96
N ASN A 926 16.96 -11.77 -1.56
CA ASN A 926 17.23 -11.43 -0.16
C ASN A 926 15.94 -11.38 0.69
N PHE A 927 15.43 -12.56 1.04
CA PHE A 927 14.19 -12.74 1.79
C PHE A 927 14.17 -12.03 3.17
N SER A 928 15.34 -11.84 3.80
CA SER A 928 15.48 -11.13 5.09
C SER A 928 15.01 -9.67 5.10
N THR A 929 14.76 -9.10 3.92
CA THR A 929 14.20 -7.75 3.71
C THR A 929 12.72 -7.69 4.09
N TYR A 930 11.97 -8.79 3.89
CA TYR A 930 10.51 -8.84 4.01
C TYR A 930 10.07 -9.58 5.27
N SER A 931 10.79 -10.66 5.60
CA SER A 931 10.56 -11.52 6.75
C SER A 931 10.57 -10.80 8.11
N ALA A 932 9.63 -11.19 8.98
CA ALA A 932 9.57 -10.87 10.39
C ALA A 932 10.41 -11.83 11.27
N VAL A 933 11.00 -12.88 10.68
CA VAL A 933 11.74 -13.95 11.38
C VAL A 933 13.21 -14.02 10.96
N VAL A 934 13.51 -14.02 9.66
CA VAL A 934 14.87 -14.16 9.13
C VAL A 934 15.76 -12.98 9.54
N GLY A 935 16.80 -13.29 10.32
CA GLY A 935 17.74 -12.31 10.86
C GLY A 935 17.15 -11.41 11.94
N LYS A 936 16.03 -11.80 12.56
CA LYS A 936 15.49 -11.16 13.76
C LYS A 936 15.77 -12.03 15.00
N GLU A 937 15.53 -11.47 16.18
CA GLU A 937 15.59 -12.20 17.45
C GLU A 937 14.18 -12.61 17.89
N MET A 938 14.03 -13.79 18.51
CA MET A 938 12.75 -14.26 19.03
C MET A 938 12.27 -13.39 20.19
N ILE A 939 11.04 -12.87 20.07
CA ILE A 939 10.46 -11.91 21.02
C ILE A 939 9.89 -12.59 22.28
N CYS A 940 9.26 -13.77 22.16
CA CYS A 940 8.51 -14.42 23.26
C CYS A 940 9.10 -15.76 23.68
N ARG A 941 8.92 -16.11 24.97
CA ARG A 941 9.22 -17.46 25.51
C ARG A 941 8.10 -18.05 26.39
N HIS A 942 6.99 -17.33 26.55
CA HIS A 942 5.80 -17.71 27.32
C HIS A 942 4.57 -17.02 26.73
N ASP A 943 3.38 -17.35 27.24
CA ASP A 943 2.17 -16.54 26.98
C ASP A 943 2.46 -15.08 27.35
N SER A 944 2.28 -14.19 26.37
CA SER A 944 2.71 -12.80 26.43
C SER A 944 1.72 -11.90 25.67
N ARG A 945 0.42 -12.19 25.81
CA ARG A 945 -0.73 -11.60 25.07
C ARG A 945 -0.71 -10.07 24.87
N PHE A 946 -0.01 -9.29 25.69
CA PHE A 946 0.20 -7.84 25.50
C PHE A 946 1.62 -7.41 25.08
N GLU A 947 2.68 -8.04 25.63
CA GLU A 947 4.09 -7.60 25.47
C GLU A 947 4.58 -7.56 24.01
N VAL A 948 3.99 -8.40 23.14
CA VAL A 948 4.34 -8.47 21.70
C VAL A 948 3.79 -7.29 20.90
N TRP A 949 2.77 -6.59 21.42
CA TRP A 949 2.11 -5.49 20.71
C TRP A 949 2.76 -4.14 21.04
N GLU A 950 3.28 -3.94 22.25
CA GLU A 950 4.07 -2.76 22.60
C GLU A 950 5.37 -2.65 21.78
N THR A 951 5.94 -3.79 21.40
CA THR A 951 7.22 -3.88 20.68
C THR A 951 7.12 -3.73 19.16
N LYS A 952 5.90 -3.65 18.59
CA LYS A 952 5.67 -3.68 17.13
C LYS A 952 4.96 -2.44 16.58
N GLY A 953 5.31 -2.10 15.34
CA GLY A 953 4.46 -1.29 14.46
C GLY A 953 4.51 0.20 14.69
N TYR A 954 3.53 0.75 15.40
CA TYR A 954 3.03 2.13 15.24
C TYR A 954 4.03 3.27 15.52
N ASN A 955 5.23 2.96 16.02
CA ASN A 955 6.38 3.88 16.04
C ASN A 955 7.06 4.09 14.66
N LEU A 956 6.65 3.34 13.63
CA LEU A 956 7.11 3.39 12.24
C LEU A 956 6.37 4.42 11.36
N HIS A 957 5.91 5.53 11.94
CA HIS A 957 5.99 6.80 11.23
C HIS A 957 7.44 6.98 10.78
N VAL A 958 7.74 6.75 9.50
CA VAL A 958 9.09 6.47 9.00
C VAL A 958 10.10 7.49 9.52
N ARG A 959 10.89 7.06 10.52
CA ARG A 959 11.84 7.90 11.25
C ARG A 959 13.10 8.14 10.43
N GLY A 960 12.94 8.76 9.27
CA GLY A 960 14.04 9.27 8.46
C GLY A 960 15.00 10.07 9.33
N ARG A 961 16.31 9.78 9.22
CA ARG A 961 17.33 9.90 10.28
C ARG A 961 17.49 11.27 10.97
N ASN A 962 16.82 12.34 10.53
CA ASN A 962 16.82 13.65 11.16
C ASN A 962 15.44 14.37 11.04
N ARG A 963 14.37 13.85 11.65
CA ARG A 963 13.15 14.66 11.89
C ARG A 963 13.37 15.68 13.03
N ARG A 964 14.10 16.76 12.73
CA ARG A 964 13.88 18.04 13.41
C ARG A 964 12.65 18.68 12.78
N LEU A 965 11.56 18.80 13.54
CA LEU A 965 10.38 19.55 13.09
C LEU A 965 10.80 20.99 12.74
N PRO A 966 10.44 21.51 11.56
CA PRO A 966 10.88 22.84 11.14
C PRO A 966 10.23 23.93 11.99
N GLY A 967 11.06 24.78 12.60
CA GLY A 967 10.62 26.02 13.27
C GLY A 967 10.16 25.90 14.73
N TYR A 968 9.75 24.72 15.20
CA TYR A 968 9.25 24.54 16.57
C TYR A 968 10.34 24.12 17.55
N THR A 969 10.35 24.74 18.74
CA THR A 969 11.18 24.31 19.87
C THR A 969 10.64 22.97 20.39
N VAL A 970 11.40 21.89 20.18
CA VAL A 970 11.15 20.62 20.84
C VAL A 970 11.21 20.85 22.35
N ILE A 971 10.09 20.64 23.04
CA ILE A 971 10.09 20.49 24.49
C ILE A 971 10.71 19.12 24.75
N ASP A 972 11.87 19.10 25.39
CA ASP A 972 12.62 17.88 25.70
C ASP A 972 11.95 17.16 26.88
N LEU A 973 10.87 16.43 26.56
CA LEU A 973 10.25 15.46 27.47
C LEU A 973 11.25 14.31 27.63
N GLY A 974 12.05 14.43 28.69
CA GLY A 974 13.39 13.85 28.76
C GLY A 974 13.47 12.34 28.53
N THR A 975 14.55 11.92 27.88
CA THR A 975 14.89 10.51 27.67
C THR A 975 15.08 9.77 28.98
N GLY A 976 14.13 8.91 29.35
CA GLY A 976 14.29 8.02 30.50
C GLY A 976 13.07 7.19 30.84
N LEU A 977 13.00 5.97 30.29
CA LEU A 977 12.31 4.83 30.89
C LEU A 977 12.84 3.51 30.28
N ASN A 978 14.03 3.09 30.72
CA ASN A 978 14.39 1.67 30.67
C ASN A 978 13.68 1.01 31.86
N SER A 979 12.70 0.16 31.60
CA SER A 979 11.93 -0.55 32.63
C SER A 979 12.67 -1.80 33.11
N SER A 980 13.56 -1.63 34.09
CA SER A 980 14.04 -2.74 34.92
C SER A 980 14.10 -2.33 36.40
N SER A 981 12.98 -2.55 37.09
CA SER A 981 12.84 -2.29 38.53
C SER A 981 12.98 -3.57 39.36
N GLU A 982 14.22 -3.94 39.69
CA GLU A 982 14.46 -4.73 40.91
C GLU A 982 14.90 -3.78 42.04
N SER A 983 14.29 -3.94 43.21
CA SER A 983 14.52 -3.06 44.36
C SER A 983 15.27 -3.80 45.47
N SER A 984 16.39 -3.24 45.92
CA SER A 984 17.01 -3.64 47.17
C SER A 984 17.75 -2.47 47.82
N TRP A 985 17.69 -2.46 49.15
CA TRP A 985 18.07 -1.35 50.02
C TRP A 985 19.57 -1.40 50.34
N MET A 986 20.30 -0.26 50.27
CA MET A 986 20.84 0.37 51.48
C MET A 986 21.62 1.69 51.28
N GLU A 987 21.44 2.53 52.30
CA GLU A 987 22.18 3.68 52.82
C GLU A 987 23.63 4.07 52.39
N ILE A 988 23.84 5.41 52.42
CA ILE A 988 25.01 6.13 52.99
C ILE A 988 26.30 6.34 52.13
N SER A 989 26.27 7.45 51.37
CA SER A 989 27.24 8.58 51.44
C SER A 989 28.58 8.62 50.66
N ASN A 990 28.70 9.71 49.88
CA ASN A 990 29.80 10.72 49.87
C ASN A 990 31.26 10.45 49.41
N THR A 991 31.81 11.55 48.87
CA THR A 991 33.23 12.02 48.92
C THR A 991 34.32 11.50 47.95
N THR A 992 34.31 12.08 46.74
CA THR A 992 35.38 12.94 46.18
C THR A 992 36.81 12.45 45.84
N LYS A 993 37.21 12.82 44.59
CA LYS A 993 38.49 13.47 44.18
C LYS A 993 39.80 12.66 44.01
N LYS A 994 40.09 12.39 42.73
CA LYS A 994 41.21 12.97 41.92
C LYS A 994 42.69 12.61 42.19
N LYS A 995 43.37 12.42 41.04
CA LYS A 995 44.82 12.54 40.70
C LYS A 995 45.73 11.36 41.06
N GLY A 996 46.55 10.97 40.08
CA GLY A 996 47.74 10.14 40.25
C GLY A 996 49.04 10.93 40.09
N GLY A 997 50.16 10.21 40.21
CA GLY A 997 51.56 10.65 40.01
C GLY A 997 52.41 9.46 39.56
N TYR A 998 53.64 9.69 39.10
CA TYR A 998 54.38 8.74 38.24
C TYR A 998 55.74 8.33 38.82
N SER A 999 56.15 7.08 38.52
CA SER A 999 57.56 6.61 38.41
C SER A 999 58.35 6.28 39.71
N PRO A 1000 59.47 5.51 39.66
CA PRO A 1000 59.44 4.04 39.49
C PRO A 1000 60.52 3.25 40.31
N ILE A 1001 60.63 1.92 40.08
CA ILE A 1001 61.79 1.01 40.38
C ILE A 1001 62.00 0.67 41.89
N SER A 1002 62.14 -0.58 42.34
CA SER A 1002 62.06 -1.91 41.69
C SER A 1002 61.91 -3.08 42.70
N LYS A 1003 61.49 -4.26 42.18
CA LYS A 1003 61.57 -5.62 42.76
C LYS A 1003 60.64 -5.96 43.95
N ASP A 1004 60.20 -7.21 44.16
CA ASP A 1004 60.54 -8.49 43.49
C ASP A 1004 59.29 -9.22 42.92
N LEU A 1005 59.50 -10.47 42.45
CA LEU A 1005 58.58 -11.42 41.78
C LEU A 1005 57.26 -11.72 42.54
N ASP A 1006 56.21 -12.32 41.94
CA ASP A 1006 56.18 -13.26 40.79
C ASP A 1006 54.84 -13.29 40.02
N GLY A 1007 54.86 -13.77 38.77
CA GLY A 1007 53.71 -14.39 38.07
C GLY A 1007 52.64 -13.51 37.37
N ASP A 1008 52.93 -13.02 36.16
CA ASP A 1008 51.94 -12.82 35.07
C ASP A 1008 52.67 -12.66 33.72
N ASP A 1009 52.19 -13.28 32.63
CA ASP A 1009 52.81 -13.22 31.29
C ASP A 1009 51.91 -12.47 30.28
N GLN A 1010 52.48 -11.56 29.49
CA GLN A 1010 51.72 -10.63 28.63
C GLN A 1010 51.93 -10.87 27.12
N ASP A 1011 50.90 -10.55 26.33
CA ASP A 1011 51.02 -10.36 24.87
C ASP A 1011 52.01 -9.25 24.50
N VAL A 1012 52.81 -9.48 23.45
CA VAL A 1012 53.64 -8.45 22.79
C VAL A 1012 53.48 -8.53 21.26
N HIS A 1013 53.30 -7.37 20.63
CA HIS A 1013 53.07 -7.21 19.19
C HIS A 1013 54.37 -7.13 18.34
N VAL A 1014 54.18 -7.06 17.02
CA VAL A 1014 55.11 -6.59 15.96
C VAL A 1014 56.09 -7.66 15.40
N PRO A 1015 56.32 -7.76 14.07
CA PRO A 1015 55.53 -7.33 12.90
C PRO A 1015 55.19 -8.51 11.95
N LEU A 1016 54.25 -8.30 11.02
CA LEU A 1016 54.12 -9.14 9.81
C LEU A 1016 53.71 -8.34 8.58
N ALA A 1017 54.57 -8.34 7.57
CA ALA A 1017 54.28 -7.84 6.23
C ALA A 1017 53.71 -8.97 5.34
N THR A 1018 53.57 -8.71 4.04
CA THR A 1018 53.27 -9.69 2.96
C THR A 1018 51.84 -10.24 2.82
N HIS A 1019 50.83 -9.37 2.89
CA HIS A 1019 49.47 -9.60 2.33
C HIS A 1019 49.44 -9.70 0.77
N TRP A 1020 50.35 -10.47 0.18
CA TRP A 1020 50.47 -10.75 -1.25
C TRP A 1020 50.69 -12.23 -1.59
N LEU A 1021 50.95 -13.10 -0.60
CA LEU A 1021 51.25 -14.52 -0.86
C LEU A 1021 49.99 -15.39 -1.05
N VAL A 1022 48.88 -15.10 -0.37
CA VAL A 1022 47.64 -15.91 -0.46
C VAL A 1022 47.02 -15.88 -1.86
N PRO A 1023 46.87 -14.73 -2.55
CA PRO A 1023 46.33 -14.70 -3.92
C PRO A 1023 47.22 -15.46 -4.92
N VAL A 1024 48.54 -15.38 -4.75
CA VAL A 1024 49.53 -16.06 -5.59
C VAL A 1024 49.45 -17.58 -5.42
N GLY A 1025 49.29 -18.08 -4.18
CA GLY A 1025 49.08 -19.50 -3.91
C GLY A 1025 47.82 -20.05 -4.60
N ILE A 1026 46.69 -19.33 -4.50
CA ILE A 1026 45.42 -19.71 -5.13
C ILE A 1026 45.56 -19.71 -6.67
N ALA A 1027 46.21 -18.69 -7.25
CA ALA A 1027 46.44 -18.61 -8.69
C ALA A 1027 47.31 -19.78 -9.22
N ILE A 1028 48.38 -20.15 -8.50
CA ILE A 1028 49.26 -21.26 -8.88
C ILE A 1028 48.50 -22.60 -8.82
N ILE A 1029 47.69 -22.82 -7.78
CA ILE A 1029 46.86 -24.03 -7.65
C ILE A 1029 45.83 -24.12 -8.79
N GLY A 1030 45.17 -23.00 -9.14
CA GLY A 1030 44.24 -22.93 -10.27
C GLY A 1030 44.89 -23.25 -11.62
N VAL A 1031 46.07 -22.70 -11.89
CA VAL A 1031 46.84 -22.99 -13.11
C VAL A 1031 47.29 -24.45 -13.17
N LEU A 1032 47.72 -25.05 -12.05
CA LEU A 1032 48.10 -26.46 -12.00
C LEU A 1032 46.89 -27.39 -12.24
N LEU A 1033 45.72 -27.07 -11.69
CA LEU A 1033 44.48 -27.80 -11.96
C LEU A 1033 44.08 -27.73 -13.44
N LEU A 1034 44.07 -26.52 -14.05
CA LEU A 1034 43.81 -26.34 -15.48
C LEU A 1034 44.80 -27.13 -16.36
N LEU A 1035 46.10 -27.09 -16.06
CA LEU A 1035 47.11 -27.87 -16.79
C LEU A 1035 46.93 -29.38 -16.63
N SER A 1036 46.43 -29.86 -15.48
CA SER A 1036 46.14 -31.28 -15.29
C SER A 1036 44.91 -31.73 -16.09
N LEU A 1037 43.82 -30.94 -16.08
CA LEU A 1037 42.61 -31.20 -16.86
C LEU A 1037 42.90 -31.15 -18.38
N TRP A 1038 43.69 -30.17 -18.84
CA TRP A 1038 44.09 -30.06 -20.24
C TRP A 1038 44.92 -31.28 -20.71
N ARG A 1039 45.83 -31.78 -19.85
CA ARG A 1039 46.59 -33.03 -20.12
C ARG A 1039 45.71 -34.28 -20.13
N VAL A 1040 44.65 -34.34 -19.32
CA VAL A 1040 43.65 -35.42 -19.38
C VAL A 1040 42.86 -35.34 -20.70
N HIS A 1041 42.45 -34.14 -21.11
CA HIS A 1041 41.67 -33.94 -22.33
C HIS A 1041 42.47 -34.28 -23.60
N GLN A 1042 43.75 -33.91 -23.67
CA GLN A 1042 44.64 -34.28 -24.78
C GLN A 1042 44.89 -35.80 -24.87
N LYS A 1043 44.86 -36.55 -23.75
CA LYS A 1043 45.05 -38.01 -23.74
C LYS A 1043 43.85 -38.82 -24.24
N ARG A 1044 42.65 -38.24 -24.31
CA ARG A 1044 41.48 -38.89 -24.96
C ARG A 1044 41.44 -38.68 -26.48
N GLY A 1045 42.20 -37.72 -27.02
CA GLY A 1045 42.20 -37.34 -28.44
C GLY A 1045 43.00 -38.21 -29.42
N ARG A 1046 43.44 -39.44 -29.06
CA ARG A 1046 44.20 -40.34 -29.97
C ARG A 1046 43.88 -41.83 -29.80
N ARG A 1047 42.75 -42.29 -30.36
CA ARG A 1047 42.58 -43.66 -30.92
C ARG A 1047 41.31 -43.76 -31.79
N ARG A 1048 41.36 -44.62 -32.83
CA ARG A 1048 40.30 -44.97 -33.79
C ARG A 1048 39.78 -43.87 -34.73
N LYS A 1049 40.53 -43.66 -35.83
CA LYS A 1049 39.94 -43.52 -37.18
C LYS A 1049 39.47 -44.90 -37.68
N VAL A 1050 38.83 -44.90 -38.87
CA VAL A 1050 38.44 -46.07 -39.71
C VAL A 1050 37.11 -46.73 -39.35
N SER A 1051 36.03 -46.22 -39.95
CA SER A 1051 35.25 -46.96 -40.96
C SER A 1051 34.46 -45.95 -41.82
N SER A 1052 34.07 -46.32 -43.03
CA SER A 1052 33.34 -45.47 -43.99
C SER A 1052 32.05 -46.17 -44.43
N GLY A 1053 30.89 -45.48 -44.34
CA GLY A 1053 29.59 -46.03 -44.71
C GLY A 1053 28.68 -44.96 -45.34
N SER A 1054 28.34 -45.14 -46.61
CA SER A 1054 27.70 -44.16 -47.49
C SER A 1054 26.17 -44.07 -47.33
N VAL A 1055 25.66 -42.83 -47.25
CA VAL A 1055 24.42 -42.29 -47.86
C VAL A 1055 23.09 -43.06 -47.75
N GLY A 1056 22.05 -42.38 -47.25
CA GLY A 1056 20.64 -42.71 -47.47
C GLY A 1056 19.72 -41.51 -47.17
N ARG A 1057 18.80 -41.17 -48.09
CA ARG A 1057 17.84 -40.05 -47.97
C ARG A 1057 16.42 -40.56 -48.32
N PHE A 1058 15.42 -39.70 -48.13
CA PHE A 1058 13.98 -39.88 -48.41
C PHE A 1058 13.21 -40.76 -47.39
N ALA A 1059 11.91 -40.62 -47.15
CA ALA A 1059 10.95 -39.48 -47.07
C ALA A 1059 9.52 -39.97 -47.41
N ASN A 1060 8.52 -39.28 -46.85
CA ASN A 1060 7.10 -39.26 -47.20
C ASN A 1060 6.21 -40.49 -46.92
N ASN A 1061 5.06 -40.17 -46.27
CA ASN A 1061 3.78 -40.87 -46.23
C ASN A 1061 3.77 -42.23 -45.48
N VAL A 1062 2.68 -42.59 -44.77
CA VAL A 1062 1.32 -42.00 -44.70
C VAL A 1062 1.05 -41.43 -43.31
#